data_AF-J7S6U9-F1
#
_entry.id   AF-J7S6U9-F1
#
_cell.length_a   1.000
_cell.length_b   1.000
_cell.length_c   1.000
_cell.angle_alpha   90.00
_cell.angle_beta   90.00
_cell.angle_gamma   90.00
#
_symmetry.space_group_name_H-M   'P 1'
#
loop_
_entity.id
_entity.type
_entity.pdbx_description
1 polymer ?
#
loop_
_entity_poly.entity_id
_entity_poly.type
_entity_poly.pdbx_seq_one_letter_code
_entity_poly.pdbx_strand_id
1 'polypeptide(L)'
;MDKAFRTGAALVKRLLPRKRKEGPRSSSYKTTTQDDQDGNYNRTFTYVSFVGIFMSLLLLLTAFLMKYEGADSSQCTPVWMYPSYAKIEGFDTKYTPLAQKYHLYLYREQDLDKVPLESNEIQLDGIPVLFIPGNAGSFKQGRSIASEAANIYFKSKGILENQVNTRNLDFFIADFNEDFTAFHGKTLMDQAEYLNDAVRYILSLYEESYHYEMVLPQSVILLGHSMGGIVARTMLALENHLPGSVYSIYTLSSPHAASPVTFDGDILKIYGATDKYWRAQLGEEDSFFSRNVSLVSITGGISDEILPADYATVADLIPPENGFSTFTTTIPSVWTPIDHLAIVWCEQLRHVIAKLLLESVDSNTSSKVKPLSERISLAKKHLLSGFEDYATEEGNVRRPEESSHNTDTTYSSGVQFVGENETLVIESTNYDTIQRFIRMDISKVDRDNDALKFTLLTSVEKPEVLFCQNFARLGSSANVKCVNAKNDINTVPRSTKDEFYPADSSWGKDQTPFKMLHFSGQDLRDYDFIIIKKPKRNILGDNGWLTATVSFKNPDDVVLDTPLLLSLRSRKLAVPSQENFVSQTWIFPNLWNSLVSYRLTIFAKDTDGSDNLFEPFIRQATFEPFETKWHINVAQNKKVDISMHNVSPYIPIDETQSRHLSLNIIVPPNMDISLKLKVNVFLTLKLLFIRYRLAIPAFLAVFVSLVLGFQFNYYRKSANFISFPDALGKILKSYGVVMLIVLFLMSPITNNKLVQKIFSLIDPVGLNKPFLLEEYHIYNNYYYLGIRDIFTSWIGPLFGVMTVGALFTLCKLIDFVAYLIGQLSEYIYKDTNEKETLPTWSGRDINVQVFDKKRILTCIMLLVAVVFYVPYQLIFMITVLIQLGTCVRIAYLEKHSVSTGNETIRKRQSNLINYNISILLLLTVVAIIDTPIVVVFLHDLAIRWESTFNSHHNIFAVLPILLLVTANSKFKIPTFSGFVDSYIITGLFFYLSFFSTIYGVRNLFWIHHLVNIICGWLFYGVFTNQ
;
A
#
# COMPACT_ATOMS: atom_id res chain seq x y z
N MET A 1 34.95 -13.63 0.12
CA MET A 1 34.19 -14.16 -1.03
C MET A 1 34.91 -15.29 -1.77
N ASP A 2 36.22 -15.25 -1.99
CA ASP A 2 36.94 -16.29 -2.77
C ASP A 2 37.07 -17.70 -2.12
N LYS A 3 37.05 -17.79 -0.79
CA LYS A 3 37.16 -19.08 -0.08
C LYS A 3 35.85 -19.89 -0.06
N ALA A 4 34.70 -19.25 -0.30
CA ALA A 4 33.39 -19.90 -0.38
C ALA A 4 33.08 -20.44 -1.80
N PHE A 5 33.65 -19.81 -2.83
CA PHE A 5 33.51 -20.27 -4.23
C PHE A 5 34.33 -21.55 -4.51
N ARG A 6 35.49 -21.73 -3.87
CA ARG A 6 36.35 -22.91 -4.08
C ARG A 6 35.83 -24.19 -3.44
N THR A 7 35.04 -24.11 -2.36
CA THR A 7 34.39 -25.26 -1.73
C THR A 7 33.13 -25.72 -2.48
N GLY A 8 32.45 -24.81 -3.20
CA GLY A 8 31.30 -25.16 -4.07
C GLY A 8 31.70 -25.94 -5.33
N ALA A 9 32.83 -25.58 -5.97
CA ALA A 9 33.30 -26.25 -7.18
C ALA A 9 33.79 -27.71 -6.94
N ALA A 10 34.24 -28.02 -5.71
CA ALA A 10 34.67 -29.38 -5.34
C ALA A 10 33.50 -30.36 -5.10
N LEU A 11 32.31 -29.84 -4.75
CA LEU A 11 31.12 -30.67 -4.53
C LEU A 11 30.41 -31.02 -5.86
N VAL A 12 30.46 -30.13 -6.86
CA VAL A 12 29.87 -30.34 -8.19
C VAL A 12 30.61 -31.44 -8.98
N LYS A 13 31.92 -31.62 -8.77
CA LYS A 13 32.70 -32.67 -9.43
C LYS A 13 32.44 -34.09 -8.89
N ARG A 14 31.80 -34.24 -7.73
CA ARG A 14 31.43 -35.55 -7.13
C ARG A 14 30.01 -36.03 -7.49
N LEU A 15 29.20 -35.22 -8.16
CA LEU A 15 27.79 -35.51 -8.47
C LEU A 15 27.51 -35.85 -9.95
N LEU A 16 28.54 -36.01 -10.78
CA LEU A 16 28.38 -36.49 -12.16
C LEU A 16 28.47 -38.03 -12.23
N PRO A 17 27.53 -38.74 -12.85
CA PRO A 17 27.58 -40.19 -12.96
C PRO A 17 28.69 -40.64 -13.92
N ARG A 18 29.53 -41.59 -13.46
CA ARG A 18 30.57 -42.24 -14.27
C ARG A 18 29.94 -43.03 -15.43
N LYS A 19 30.35 -42.73 -16.67
CA LYS A 19 30.10 -43.57 -17.85
C LYS A 19 30.70 -44.97 -17.62
N ARG A 20 29.88 -46.01 -17.61
CA ARG A 20 30.30 -47.43 -17.63
C ARG A 20 30.39 -47.89 -19.09
N LYS A 21 31.54 -48.47 -19.46
CA LYS A 21 31.81 -49.09 -20.77
C LYS A 21 30.94 -50.33 -20.97
N GLU A 22 30.42 -50.49 -22.18
CA GLU A 22 29.70 -51.67 -22.65
C GLU A 22 30.66 -52.84 -22.93
N GLY A 23 30.20 -54.05 -22.58
CA GLY A 23 30.72 -55.35 -23.01
C GLY A 23 29.55 -56.36 -23.00
N PRO A 24 29.53 -57.38 -23.88
CA PRO A 24 28.29 -57.91 -24.44
C PRO A 24 27.72 -59.16 -23.75
N ARG A 25 26.47 -59.49 -24.10
CA ARG A 25 25.61 -60.68 -23.78
C ARG A 25 24.69 -60.49 -22.56
N SER A 26 23.44 -60.95 -22.55
CA SER A 26 22.59 -61.70 -23.48
C SER A 26 21.13 -61.57 -23.02
N SER A 27 20.21 -61.75 -23.96
CA SER A 27 18.76 -61.74 -23.86
C SER A 27 18.14 -62.38 -22.60
N SER A 28 17.26 -61.65 -21.92
CA SER A 28 16.04 -62.19 -21.32
C SER A 28 15.05 -61.05 -21.04
N TYR A 29 13.93 -61.07 -21.76
CA TYR A 29 12.79 -60.18 -21.59
C TYR A 29 12.19 -60.36 -20.19
N LYS A 30 12.14 -59.30 -19.38
CA LYS A 30 11.21 -59.16 -18.26
C LYS A 30 10.58 -57.77 -18.26
N THR A 31 9.31 -57.75 -18.61
CA THR A 31 8.34 -56.66 -18.50
C THR A 31 8.00 -56.43 -17.02
N THR A 32 8.76 -55.54 -16.37
CA THR A 32 8.43 -54.97 -15.06
C THR A 32 9.22 -53.67 -14.92
N THR A 33 8.65 -52.51 -15.24
CA THR A 33 9.28 -51.21 -14.86
C THR A 33 8.42 -49.94 -15.06
N GLN A 34 7.25 -49.96 -15.70
CA GLN A 34 6.55 -48.71 -16.03
C GLN A 34 5.54 -48.24 -14.95
N ASP A 35 4.76 -49.15 -14.35
CA ASP A 35 3.78 -48.80 -13.29
C ASP A 35 4.42 -48.37 -11.95
N ASP A 36 5.55 -48.98 -11.56
CA ASP A 36 6.27 -48.61 -10.31
C ASP A 36 6.93 -47.23 -10.38
N GLN A 37 7.28 -46.76 -11.59
CA GLN A 37 7.85 -45.43 -11.78
C GLN A 37 6.76 -44.36 -11.73
N ASP A 38 5.63 -44.56 -12.41
CA ASP A 38 4.50 -43.62 -12.43
C ASP A 38 3.86 -43.44 -11.04
N GLY A 39 3.79 -44.50 -10.21
CA GLY A 39 3.32 -44.42 -8.83
C GLY A 39 4.18 -43.55 -7.89
N ASN A 40 5.48 -43.40 -8.17
CA ASN A 40 6.40 -42.64 -7.33
C ASN A 40 6.40 -41.13 -7.68
N TYR A 41 6.15 -40.73 -8.93
CA TYR A 41 6.02 -39.32 -9.31
C TYR A 41 4.75 -38.69 -8.73
N ASN A 42 3.65 -39.44 -8.72
CA ASN A 42 2.37 -38.96 -8.22
C ASN A 42 2.39 -38.70 -6.69
N ARG A 43 3.19 -39.47 -5.95
CA ARG A 43 3.42 -39.25 -4.50
C ARG A 43 4.11 -37.92 -4.22
N THR A 44 5.23 -37.61 -4.87
CA THR A 44 5.96 -36.35 -4.65
C THR A 44 5.09 -35.13 -4.96
N PHE A 45 4.37 -35.14 -6.09
CA PHE A 45 3.44 -34.08 -6.44
C PHE A 45 2.35 -33.88 -5.38
N THR A 46 1.75 -34.97 -4.93
CA THR A 46 0.70 -34.96 -3.91
C THR A 46 1.23 -34.39 -2.58
N TYR A 47 2.41 -34.82 -2.13
CA TYR A 47 3.02 -34.30 -0.89
C TYR A 47 3.31 -32.80 -0.97
N VAL A 48 3.95 -32.33 -2.04
CA VAL A 48 4.25 -30.90 -2.21
C VAL A 48 2.96 -30.07 -2.29
N SER A 49 1.93 -30.61 -2.96
CA SER A 49 0.62 -29.95 -3.05
C SER A 49 -0.05 -29.79 -1.68
N PHE A 50 -0.03 -30.82 -0.84
CA PHE A 50 -0.55 -30.73 0.53
C PHE A 50 0.22 -29.73 1.38
N VAL A 51 1.54 -29.67 1.26
CA VAL A 51 2.35 -28.63 1.92
C VAL A 51 1.96 -27.23 1.42
N GLY A 52 1.79 -27.06 0.10
CA GLY A 52 1.33 -25.80 -0.49
C GLY A 52 -0.03 -25.36 0.02
N ILE A 53 -1.01 -26.26 0.07
CA ILE A 53 -2.34 -25.98 0.62
C ILE A 53 -2.24 -25.62 2.11
N PHE A 54 -1.44 -26.35 2.89
CA PHE A 54 -1.23 -26.05 4.31
C PHE A 54 -0.62 -24.65 4.51
N MET A 55 0.39 -24.27 3.72
CA MET A 55 1.00 -22.95 3.81
C MET A 55 0.04 -21.84 3.38
N SER A 56 -0.76 -22.05 2.34
CA SER A 56 -1.81 -21.11 1.94
C SER A 56 -2.87 -20.94 3.02
N LEU A 57 -3.33 -22.04 3.63
CA LEU A 57 -4.26 -22.01 4.75
C LEU A 57 -3.66 -21.33 5.97
N LEU A 58 -2.39 -21.57 6.29
CA LEU A 58 -1.69 -20.90 7.39
C LEU A 58 -1.60 -19.38 7.15
N LEU A 59 -1.30 -18.95 5.92
CA LEU A 59 -1.26 -17.53 5.56
C LEU A 59 -2.65 -16.89 5.68
N LEU A 60 -3.70 -17.54 5.17
CA LEU A 60 -5.07 -17.06 5.30
C LEU A 60 -5.54 -17.03 6.76
N LEU A 61 -5.22 -18.08 7.54
CA LEU A 61 -5.58 -18.19 8.94
C LEU A 61 -4.87 -17.12 9.78
N THR A 62 -3.58 -16.87 9.53
CA THR A 62 -2.85 -15.79 10.21
C THR A 62 -3.36 -14.42 9.81
N ALA A 63 -3.70 -14.20 8.53
CA ALA A 63 -4.32 -12.95 8.09
C ALA A 63 -5.67 -12.68 8.78
N PHE A 64 -6.51 -13.71 8.93
CA PHE A 64 -7.85 -13.59 9.50
C PHE A 64 -7.91 -13.60 11.03
N LEU A 65 -7.14 -14.47 11.70
CA LEU A 65 -7.23 -14.65 13.16
C LEU A 65 -6.33 -13.71 13.95
N MET A 66 -5.19 -13.28 13.41
CA MET A 66 -4.27 -12.41 14.14
C MET A 66 -4.80 -10.99 14.13
N LYS A 67 -5.11 -10.46 15.32
CA LYS A 67 -5.46 -9.05 15.50
C LYS A 67 -4.20 -8.22 15.72
N TYR A 68 -4.26 -6.96 15.33
CA TYR A 68 -3.26 -5.99 15.74
C TYR A 68 -3.51 -5.62 17.21
N GLU A 69 -2.43 -5.42 17.96
CA GLU A 69 -2.46 -5.11 19.40
C GLU A 69 -1.71 -3.79 19.67
N GLY A 70 -2.01 -3.15 20.80
CA GLY A 70 -1.34 -1.91 21.20
C GLY A 70 -1.49 -0.79 20.17
N ALA A 71 -0.38 -0.15 19.80
CA ALA A 71 -0.34 0.98 18.87
C ALA A 71 -0.85 0.66 17.46
N ASP A 72 -0.88 -0.62 17.07
CA ASP A 72 -1.37 -1.05 15.75
C ASP A 72 -2.88 -1.35 15.76
N SER A 73 -3.55 -1.27 16.91
CA SER A 73 -4.99 -1.47 17.05
C SER A 73 -5.76 -0.20 16.68
N SER A 74 -6.75 -0.32 15.79
CA SER A 74 -7.65 0.78 15.45
C SER A 74 -8.57 1.13 16.62
N GLN A 75 -8.54 2.39 17.06
CA GLN A 75 -9.33 2.97 18.15
C GLN A 75 -10.17 4.16 17.64
N CYS A 76 -10.58 4.07 16.39
CA CYS A 76 -11.37 5.11 15.74
C CYS A 76 -12.77 5.23 16.36
N THR A 77 -13.18 6.44 16.71
CA THR A 77 -14.52 6.67 17.30
C THR A 77 -15.53 7.01 16.19
N PRO A 78 -16.71 6.35 16.16
CA PRO A 78 -17.76 6.66 15.20
C PRO A 78 -18.48 7.96 15.57
N VAL A 79 -19.10 8.61 14.57
CA VAL A 79 -19.67 9.96 14.73
C VAL A 79 -21.09 10.08 14.20
N TRP A 80 -21.83 11.02 14.77
CA TRP A 80 -23.16 11.42 14.33
C TRP A 80 -23.11 12.81 13.70
N MET A 81 -23.95 13.02 12.69
CA MET A 81 -24.04 14.26 11.93
C MET A 81 -25.45 14.42 11.37
N TYR A 82 -25.82 15.63 10.96
CA TYR A 82 -27.13 15.95 10.39
C TYR A 82 -26.97 16.44 8.94
N PRO A 83 -26.71 15.51 8.01
CA PRO A 83 -26.32 15.88 6.65
C PRO A 83 -27.55 16.28 5.83
N SER A 84 -27.43 17.40 5.10
CA SER A 84 -28.33 17.79 4.03
C SER A 84 -27.54 17.91 2.73
N TYR A 85 -28.11 17.44 1.62
CA TYR A 85 -27.46 17.49 0.30
C TYR A 85 -28.35 18.22 -0.69
N ALA A 86 -27.83 19.28 -1.29
CA ALA A 86 -28.46 19.96 -2.42
C ALA A 86 -27.82 19.45 -3.71
N LYS A 87 -28.59 18.77 -4.56
CA LYS A 87 -28.13 18.38 -5.90
C LYS A 87 -28.04 19.64 -6.76
N ILE A 88 -26.90 19.84 -7.42
CA ILE A 88 -26.67 21.00 -8.28
C ILE A 88 -27.22 20.69 -9.68
N GLU A 89 -28.52 20.90 -9.87
CA GLU A 89 -29.20 20.58 -11.14
C GLU A 89 -28.77 21.47 -12.31
N GLY A 90 -28.26 22.67 -12.03
CA GLY A 90 -27.76 23.58 -13.06
C GLY A 90 -26.47 23.11 -13.74
N PHE A 91 -25.70 22.20 -13.11
CA PHE A 91 -24.52 21.58 -13.73
C PHE A 91 -24.97 20.39 -14.60
N ASP A 92 -25.56 20.73 -15.75
CA ASP A 92 -26.19 19.80 -16.68
C ASP A 92 -25.32 19.55 -17.94
N THR A 93 -25.92 18.90 -18.95
CA THR A 93 -25.26 18.55 -20.21
C THR A 93 -24.83 19.75 -21.06
N LYS A 94 -25.23 20.98 -20.71
CA LYS A 94 -24.73 22.20 -21.35
C LYS A 94 -23.27 22.46 -20.96
N TYR A 95 -22.87 22.05 -19.77
CA TYR A 95 -21.51 22.25 -19.25
C TYR A 95 -20.60 21.08 -19.55
N THR A 96 -21.11 19.85 -19.39
CA THR A 96 -20.31 18.65 -19.65
C THR A 96 -21.20 17.47 -20.06
N PRO A 97 -20.85 16.69 -21.10
CA PRO A 97 -21.64 15.51 -21.49
C PRO A 97 -21.69 14.46 -20.36
N LEU A 98 -20.70 14.47 -19.47
CA LEU A 98 -20.59 13.56 -18.33
C LEU A 98 -21.62 13.86 -17.22
N ALA A 99 -22.37 14.97 -17.28
CA ALA A 99 -23.45 15.28 -16.34
C ALA A 99 -24.63 14.30 -16.42
N GLN A 100 -24.73 13.50 -17.49
CA GLN A 100 -25.67 12.37 -17.55
C GLN A 100 -25.23 11.20 -16.67
N LYS A 101 -23.92 11.03 -16.49
CA LYS A 101 -23.31 9.93 -15.74
C LYS A 101 -22.99 10.32 -14.30
N TYR A 102 -22.56 11.55 -14.05
CA TYR A 102 -22.07 12.01 -12.76
C TYR A 102 -22.88 13.17 -12.24
N HIS A 103 -22.84 13.34 -10.91
CA HIS A 103 -23.58 14.40 -10.24
C HIS A 103 -22.68 15.18 -9.27
N LEU A 104 -23.11 16.40 -8.96
CA LEU A 104 -22.43 17.28 -8.00
C LEU A 104 -23.44 17.68 -6.94
N TYR A 105 -23.05 17.54 -5.68
CA TYR A 105 -23.85 17.93 -4.54
C TYR A 105 -23.16 19.01 -3.73
N LEU A 106 -23.92 19.93 -3.15
CA LEU A 106 -23.47 20.81 -2.10
C LEU A 106 -23.93 20.25 -0.75
N TYR A 107 -22.98 20.01 0.14
CA TYR A 107 -23.24 19.61 1.51
C TYR A 107 -23.64 20.80 2.37
N ARG A 108 -24.65 20.59 3.22
CA ARG A 108 -25.11 21.55 4.24
C ARG A 108 -25.35 20.80 5.55
N GLU A 109 -24.72 21.24 6.64
CA GLU A 109 -25.03 20.76 7.97
C GLU A 109 -26.34 21.41 8.45
N GLN A 110 -27.34 20.59 8.77
CA GLN A 110 -28.62 21.08 9.25
C GLN A 110 -28.45 21.94 10.52
N ASP A 111 -29.33 22.93 10.67
CA ASP A 111 -29.35 23.91 11.76
C ASP A 111 -28.13 24.84 11.86
N LEU A 112 -27.08 24.65 11.04
CA LEU A 112 -25.88 25.50 11.03
C LEU A 112 -25.74 26.28 9.73
N ASP A 113 -25.72 25.56 8.60
CA ASP A 113 -25.60 26.22 7.31
C ASP A 113 -26.92 26.84 6.87
N LYS A 114 -26.82 27.90 6.05
CA LYS A 114 -27.99 28.59 5.50
C LYS A 114 -28.77 27.65 4.57
N VAL A 115 -30.08 27.61 4.81
CA VAL A 115 -31.04 26.89 3.96
C VAL A 115 -31.20 27.67 2.63
N PRO A 116 -31.43 26.99 1.49
CA PRO A 116 -31.80 27.66 0.25
C PRO A 116 -32.99 28.62 0.44
N LEU A 117 -32.99 29.73 -0.30
CA LEU A 117 -34.11 30.67 -0.28
C LEU A 117 -35.37 30.05 -0.90
N GLU A 118 -36.55 30.66 -0.66
CA GLU A 118 -37.83 30.22 -1.25
C GLU A 118 -37.80 30.16 -2.79
N SER A 119 -36.87 30.86 -3.44
CA SER A 119 -36.61 30.80 -4.89
C SER A 119 -35.76 29.60 -5.35
N ASN A 120 -35.41 28.66 -4.46
CA ASN A 120 -34.43 27.58 -4.68
C ASN A 120 -33.01 28.07 -5.02
N GLU A 121 -32.69 29.33 -4.72
CA GLU A 121 -31.33 29.85 -4.88
C GLU A 121 -30.40 29.30 -3.79
N ILE A 122 -29.27 28.75 -4.23
CA ILE A 122 -28.22 28.25 -3.36
C ILE A 122 -27.52 29.44 -2.70
N GLN A 123 -27.52 29.47 -1.37
CA GLN A 123 -26.76 30.46 -0.61
C GLN A 123 -25.31 29.98 -0.45
N LEU A 124 -24.35 30.71 -1.00
CA LEU A 124 -22.91 30.46 -0.84
C LEU A 124 -22.29 31.60 -0.02
N ASP A 125 -21.63 31.27 1.09
CA ASP A 125 -20.98 32.26 1.97
C ASP A 125 -19.67 31.76 2.59
N GLY A 126 -19.22 30.56 2.17
CA GLY A 126 -17.98 29.94 2.58
C GLY A 126 -16.90 29.98 1.51
N ILE A 127 -15.88 29.14 1.71
CA ILE A 127 -14.77 28.91 0.79
C ILE A 127 -14.97 27.55 0.12
N PRO A 128 -14.86 27.46 -1.22
CA PRO A 128 -15.19 26.23 -1.94
C PRO A 128 -14.17 25.13 -1.67
N VAL A 129 -14.69 23.96 -1.28
CA VAL A 129 -13.94 22.71 -1.16
C VAL A 129 -14.62 21.67 -2.03
N LEU A 130 -13.86 20.94 -2.85
CA LEU A 130 -14.35 19.83 -3.65
C LEU A 130 -13.85 18.50 -3.06
N PHE A 131 -14.77 17.72 -2.52
CA PHE A 131 -14.53 16.36 -2.08
C PHE A 131 -14.65 15.37 -3.25
N ILE A 132 -13.64 14.52 -3.42
CA ILE A 132 -13.55 13.54 -4.50
C ILE A 132 -13.52 12.13 -3.88
N PRO A 133 -14.59 11.34 -4.03
CA PRO A 133 -14.67 10.00 -3.46
C PRO A 133 -13.73 9.00 -4.16
N GLY A 134 -13.55 7.85 -3.51
CA GLY A 134 -12.69 6.77 -3.98
C GLY A 134 -13.34 5.82 -4.99
N ASN A 135 -12.63 4.71 -5.26
CA ASN A 135 -13.12 3.61 -6.09
C ASN A 135 -14.39 2.99 -5.47
N ALA A 136 -15.47 2.91 -6.24
CA ALA A 136 -16.80 2.51 -5.77
C ALA A 136 -17.26 3.28 -4.52
N GLY A 137 -16.80 4.54 -4.38
CA GLY A 137 -17.12 5.41 -3.27
C GLY A 137 -18.40 6.20 -3.52
N SER A 138 -19.20 6.34 -2.47
CA SER A 138 -20.37 7.22 -2.47
C SER A 138 -19.95 8.66 -2.12
N PHE A 139 -20.63 9.65 -2.70
CA PHE A 139 -20.53 11.06 -2.31
C PHE A 139 -20.70 11.26 -0.79
N LYS A 140 -21.46 10.39 -0.14
CA LYS A 140 -21.67 10.39 1.32
C LYS A 140 -20.39 10.17 2.14
N GLN A 141 -19.23 9.93 1.55
CA GLN A 141 -17.96 9.82 2.28
C GLN A 141 -17.47 11.17 2.82
N GLY A 142 -17.73 12.28 2.12
CA GLY A 142 -17.21 13.61 2.49
C GLY A 142 -17.93 14.30 3.66
N ARG A 143 -19.13 13.82 4.01
CA ARG A 143 -20.03 14.45 5.01
C ARG A 143 -19.43 14.64 6.39
N SER A 144 -18.60 13.70 6.86
CA SER A 144 -18.14 13.71 8.26
C SER A 144 -17.13 14.83 8.51
N ILE A 145 -16.29 15.11 7.51
CA ILE A 145 -15.30 16.20 7.52
C ILE A 145 -16.02 17.54 7.30
N ALA A 146 -16.97 17.59 6.36
CA ALA A 146 -17.78 18.78 6.12
C ALA A 146 -18.59 19.21 7.36
N SER A 147 -19.25 18.24 8.01
CA SER A 147 -19.97 18.44 9.26
C SER A 147 -19.06 18.98 10.36
N GLU A 148 -17.84 18.45 10.50
CA GLU A 148 -16.90 18.93 11.51
C GLU A 148 -16.43 20.36 11.24
N ALA A 149 -16.15 20.69 9.98
CA ALA A 149 -15.77 22.05 9.60
C ALA A 149 -16.88 23.06 9.96
N ALA A 150 -18.13 22.74 9.66
CA ALA A 150 -19.27 23.57 10.04
C ALA A 150 -19.39 23.70 11.57
N ASN A 151 -19.28 22.59 12.32
CA ASN A 151 -19.37 22.62 13.78
C ASN A 151 -18.23 23.46 14.41
N ILE A 152 -16.99 23.30 13.95
CA ILE A 152 -15.87 24.13 14.43
C ILE A 152 -16.14 25.61 14.13
N TYR A 153 -16.55 25.94 12.90
CA TYR A 153 -16.75 27.33 12.51
C TYR A 153 -17.89 28.02 13.26
N PHE A 154 -19.06 27.37 13.39
CA PHE A 154 -20.24 27.99 13.98
C PHE A 154 -20.31 27.87 15.51
N LYS A 155 -19.81 26.78 16.10
CA LYS A 155 -19.93 26.53 17.55
C LYS A 155 -18.64 26.76 18.32
N SER A 156 -17.48 26.53 17.69
CA SER A 156 -16.19 26.45 18.39
C SER A 156 -15.09 27.32 17.77
N LYS A 157 -15.44 28.42 17.08
CA LYS A 157 -14.47 29.28 16.35
C LYS A 157 -13.30 29.74 17.21
N GLY A 158 -13.51 29.83 18.53
CA GLY A 158 -12.51 30.17 19.54
C GLY A 158 -11.26 29.30 19.55
N ILE A 159 -11.32 28.06 19.06
CA ILE A 159 -10.18 27.12 19.05
C ILE A 159 -9.18 27.37 17.90
N LEU A 160 -9.58 28.18 16.92
CA LEU A 160 -8.77 28.51 15.75
C LEU A 160 -7.81 29.67 16.08
N GLU A 161 -6.57 29.55 15.61
CA GLU A 161 -5.57 30.59 15.86
C GLU A 161 -5.83 31.88 15.06
N ASN A 162 -6.39 31.77 13.84
CA ASN A 162 -6.71 32.91 12.98
C ASN A 162 -8.22 33.13 12.82
N GLN A 163 -8.85 33.83 13.76
CA GLN A 163 -10.31 33.98 13.75
C GLN A 163 -10.84 35.01 12.75
N VAL A 164 -10.01 35.98 12.35
CA VAL A 164 -10.46 37.16 11.60
C VAL A 164 -10.71 36.82 10.13
N ASN A 165 -9.77 36.14 9.48
CA ASN A 165 -9.84 35.87 8.04
C ASN A 165 -10.46 34.50 7.71
N THR A 166 -10.73 33.66 8.72
CA THR A 166 -11.36 32.35 8.52
C THR A 166 -12.87 32.47 8.35
N ARG A 167 -13.37 31.74 7.35
CA ARG A 167 -14.78 31.58 6.98
C ARG A 167 -15.20 30.10 7.01
N ASN A 168 -16.49 29.85 6.92
CA ASN A 168 -17.03 28.50 6.73
C ASN A 168 -16.52 27.90 5.40
N LEU A 169 -16.65 26.59 5.24
CA LEU A 169 -16.27 25.86 4.03
C LEU A 169 -17.53 25.35 3.33
N ASP A 170 -17.69 25.70 2.06
CA ASP A 170 -18.76 25.17 1.22
C ASP A 170 -18.26 23.89 0.54
N PHE A 171 -18.69 22.74 1.06
CA PHE A 171 -18.29 21.43 0.55
C PHE A 171 -19.15 21.00 -0.65
N PHE A 172 -18.56 21.10 -1.83
CA PHE A 172 -19.02 20.43 -3.04
C PHE A 172 -18.51 18.99 -3.03
N ILE A 173 -19.37 18.05 -3.37
CA ILE A 173 -19.08 16.62 -3.29
C ILE A 173 -19.46 15.98 -4.60
N ALA A 174 -18.49 15.32 -5.24
CA ALA A 174 -18.73 14.58 -6.46
C ALA A 174 -19.43 13.24 -6.19
N ASP A 175 -20.34 12.87 -7.09
CA ASP A 175 -21.01 11.58 -7.11
C ASP A 175 -20.71 10.90 -8.45
N PHE A 176 -19.94 9.82 -8.38
CA PHE A 176 -19.53 9.04 -9.55
C PHE A 176 -20.37 7.79 -9.76
N ASN A 177 -21.56 7.70 -9.14
CA ASN A 177 -22.42 6.51 -9.19
C ASN A 177 -21.66 5.22 -8.80
N GLU A 178 -20.75 5.31 -7.83
CA GLU A 178 -19.95 4.18 -7.32
C GLU A 178 -19.12 3.46 -8.42
N ASP A 179 -18.64 4.22 -9.40
CA ASP A 179 -17.75 3.72 -10.45
C ASP A 179 -16.44 3.08 -9.93
N PHE A 180 -16.00 2.02 -10.63
CA PHE A 180 -14.80 1.25 -10.32
C PHE A 180 -13.49 1.87 -10.86
N THR A 181 -13.17 3.10 -10.44
CA THR A 181 -12.00 3.88 -10.89
C THR A 181 -10.66 3.13 -10.81
N ALA A 182 -10.48 2.24 -9.82
CA ALA A 182 -9.21 1.53 -9.63
C ALA A 182 -8.94 0.50 -10.73
N PHE A 183 -9.97 0.04 -11.46
CA PHE A 183 -9.87 -1.10 -12.37
C PHE A 183 -9.84 -0.70 -13.85
N HIS A 184 -10.15 0.55 -14.18
CA HIS A 184 -10.26 1.02 -15.56
C HIS A 184 -9.77 2.47 -15.75
N GLY A 185 -8.85 2.68 -16.69
CA GLY A 185 -8.19 3.96 -16.92
C GLY A 185 -9.08 5.05 -17.50
N LYS A 186 -9.98 4.71 -18.43
CA LYS A 186 -10.90 5.71 -19.01
C LYS A 186 -11.89 6.25 -17.97
N THR A 187 -12.36 5.42 -17.04
CA THR A 187 -13.20 5.87 -15.90
C THR A 187 -12.48 6.93 -15.07
N LEU A 188 -11.18 6.77 -14.80
CA LEU A 188 -10.39 7.76 -14.07
C LEU A 188 -10.28 9.08 -14.85
N MET A 189 -10.06 9.02 -16.16
CA MET A 189 -10.04 10.23 -17.01
C MET A 189 -11.40 10.93 -17.06
N ASP A 190 -12.50 10.19 -17.19
CA ASP A 190 -13.85 10.75 -17.21
C ASP A 190 -14.15 11.49 -15.89
N GLN A 191 -13.77 10.90 -14.75
CA GLN A 191 -13.91 11.56 -13.45
C GLN A 191 -13.09 12.85 -13.38
N ALA A 192 -11.84 12.84 -13.84
CA ALA A 192 -10.98 14.03 -13.83
C ALA A 192 -11.50 15.14 -14.77
N GLU A 193 -11.98 14.77 -15.97
CA GLU A 193 -12.56 15.70 -16.95
C GLU A 193 -13.82 16.38 -16.38
N TYR A 194 -14.76 15.57 -15.87
CA TYR A 194 -15.99 16.06 -15.23
C TYR A 194 -15.71 17.03 -14.08
N LEU A 195 -14.71 16.74 -13.24
CA LEU A 195 -14.39 17.60 -12.11
C LEU A 195 -13.70 18.91 -12.50
N ASN A 196 -12.91 18.94 -13.57
CA ASN A 196 -12.37 20.20 -14.08
C ASN A 196 -13.49 21.13 -14.56
N ASP A 197 -14.49 20.57 -15.24
CA ASP A 197 -15.69 21.31 -15.62
C ASP A 197 -16.51 21.74 -14.40
N ALA A 198 -16.60 20.87 -13.37
CA ALA A 198 -17.25 21.19 -12.10
C ALA A 198 -16.55 22.32 -11.37
N VAL A 199 -15.22 22.38 -11.34
CA VAL A 199 -14.45 23.48 -10.72
C VAL A 199 -14.81 24.81 -11.40
N ARG A 200 -14.84 24.84 -12.74
CA ARG A 200 -15.24 26.03 -13.49
C ARG A 200 -16.66 26.47 -13.15
N TYR A 201 -17.60 25.52 -13.06
CA TYR A 201 -18.99 25.77 -12.70
C TYR A 201 -19.15 26.23 -11.23
N ILE A 202 -18.40 25.64 -10.30
CA ILE A 202 -18.41 26.05 -8.89
C ILE A 202 -18.00 27.52 -8.78
N LEU A 203 -16.93 27.93 -9.46
CA LEU A 203 -16.47 29.32 -9.43
C LEU A 203 -17.52 30.28 -10.03
N SER A 204 -18.22 29.91 -11.11
CA SER A 204 -19.30 30.74 -11.66
C SER A 204 -20.49 30.88 -10.72
N LEU A 205 -20.80 29.88 -9.88
CA LEU A 205 -21.84 30.02 -8.85
C LEU A 205 -21.53 31.13 -7.84
N TYR A 206 -20.25 31.37 -7.52
CA TYR A 206 -19.86 32.47 -6.63
C TYR A 206 -19.98 33.83 -7.33
N GLU A 207 -19.67 33.90 -8.62
CA GLU A 207 -19.83 35.13 -9.41
C GLU A 207 -21.30 35.54 -9.54
N GLU A 208 -22.21 34.57 -9.63
CA GLU A 208 -23.66 34.79 -9.72
C GLU A 208 -24.33 35.02 -8.34
N SER A 209 -23.64 34.73 -7.25
CA SER A 209 -24.19 34.87 -5.89
C SER A 209 -24.22 36.34 -5.46
N TYR A 210 -25.38 36.98 -5.60
CA TYR A 210 -25.61 38.37 -5.19
C TYR A 210 -25.33 38.66 -3.70
N HIS A 211 -25.38 37.63 -2.85
CA HIS A 211 -25.16 37.73 -1.41
C HIS A 211 -23.71 37.41 -0.99
N TYR A 212 -22.80 37.16 -1.94
CA TYR A 212 -21.41 36.92 -1.63
C TYR A 212 -20.66 38.25 -1.43
N GLU A 213 -20.59 38.72 -0.19
CA GLU A 213 -20.01 40.02 0.18
C GLU A 213 -18.46 40.03 0.25
N MET A 214 -17.78 38.96 -0.17
CA MET A 214 -16.32 38.80 -0.06
C MET A 214 -15.63 38.87 -1.43
N VAL A 215 -14.30 38.95 -1.43
CA VAL A 215 -13.48 38.82 -2.66
C VAL A 215 -13.85 37.53 -3.38
N LEU A 216 -14.14 37.54 -4.67
CA LEU A 216 -14.56 36.33 -5.37
C LEU A 216 -13.48 35.23 -5.34
N PRO A 217 -13.84 33.96 -5.11
CA PRO A 217 -12.89 32.85 -5.19
C PRO A 217 -12.45 32.64 -6.64
N GLN A 218 -11.16 32.41 -6.84
CA GLN A 218 -10.57 31.97 -8.11
C GLN A 218 -10.12 30.52 -8.08
N SER A 219 -10.14 29.87 -6.91
CA SER A 219 -9.70 28.50 -6.73
C SER A 219 -10.54 27.71 -5.73
N VAL A 220 -10.44 26.39 -5.85
CA VAL A 220 -11.13 25.40 -5.03
C VAL A 220 -10.10 24.51 -4.32
N ILE A 221 -10.32 24.21 -3.05
CA ILE A 221 -9.49 23.25 -2.29
C ILE A 221 -9.93 21.84 -2.65
N LEU A 222 -9.00 20.94 -2.98
CA LEU A 222 -9.33 19.55 -3.29
C LEU A 222 -9.09 18.65 -2.08
N LEU A 223 -10.07 17.81 -1.75
CA LEU A 223 -9.96 16.74 -0.76
C LEU A 223 -10.30 15.40 -1.40
N GLY A 224 -9.28 14.58 -1.68
CA GLY A 224 -9.44 13.29 -2.34
C GLY A 224 -9.35 12.10 -1.37
N HIS A 225 -10.21 11.10 -1.52
CA HIS A 225 -10.09 9.82 -0.81
C HIS A 225 -9.73 8.69 -1.79
N SER A 226 -8.79 7.82 -1.43
CA SER A 226 -8.41 6.65 -2.22
C SER A 226 -8.06 7.02 -3.68
N MET A 227 -8.68 6.41 -4.68
CA MET A 227 -8.48 6.79 -6.09
C MET A 227 -8.87 8.24 -6.38
N GLY A 228 -9.71 8.89 -5.57
CA GLY A 228 -10.06 10.30 -5.71
C GLY A 228 -8.88 11.26 -5.58
N GLY A 229 -7.84 10.91 -4.81
CA GLY A 229 -6.59 11.68 -4.79
C GLY A 229 -5.79 11.57 -6.09
N ILE A 230 -5.93 10.46 -6.84
CA ILE A 230 -5.30 10.28 -8.15
C ILE A 230 -6.08 11.02 -9.22
N VAL A 231 -7.41 11.02 -9.13
CA VAL A 231 -8.28 11.88 -9.95
C VAL A 231 -7.90 13.35 -9.75
N ALA A 232 -7.77 13.81 -8.50
CA ALA A 232 -7.36 15.17 -8.17
C ALA A 232 -6.04 15.58 -8.83
N ARG A 233 -5.03 14.70 -8.81
CA ARG A 233 -3.75 14.95 -9.48
C ARG A 233 -3.86 14.97 -11.00
N THR A 234 -4.69 14.09 -11.55
CA THR A 234 -4.88 13.95 -12.99
C THR A 234 -5.63 15.15 -13.56
N MET A 235 -6.61 15.71 -12.83
CA MET A 235 -7.32 16.94 -13.20
C MET A 235 -6.35 18.04 -13.64
N LEU A 236 -5.30 18.28 -12.86
CA LEU A 236 -4.32 19.34 -13.10
C LEU A 236 -3.43 19.11 -14.35
N ALA A 237 -3.40 17.88 -14.88
CA ALA A 237 -2.64 17.50 -16.07
C ALA A 237 -3.48 17.46 -17.36
N LEU A 238 -4.81 17.65 -17.26
CA LEU A 238 -5.71 17.65 -18.41
C LEU A 238 -5.84 19.03 -19.05
N GLU A 239 -6.16 19.06 -20.34
CA GLU A 239 -6.31 20.30 -21.12
C GLU A 239 -7.48 21.17 -20.68
N ASN A 240 -8.55 20.58 -20.14
CA ASN A 240 -9.72 21.32 -19.64
C ASN A 240 -9.52 21.90 -18.23
N HIS A 241 -8.34 21.73 -17.62
CA HIS A 241 -7.99 22.35 -16.35
C HIS A 241 -7.95 23.88 -16.48
N LEU A 242 -8.59 24.58 -15.55
CA LEU A 242 -8.49 26.04 -15.44
C LEU A 242 -7.21 26.41 -14.67
N PRO A 243 -6.18 27.03 -15.30
CA PRO A 243 -4.93 27.35 -14.61
C PRO A 243 -5.18 28.29 -13.42
N GLY A 244 -4.51 28.02 -12.29
CA GLY A 244 -4.71 28.81 -11.08
C GLY A 244 -5.97 28.48 -10.28
N SER A 245 -6.77 27.48 -10.70
CA SER A 245 -8.00 27.11 -9.98
C SER A 245 -7.80 26.15 -8.81
N VAL A 246 -6.59 25.65 -8.57
CA VAL A 246 -6.29 24.72 -7.47
C VAL A 246 -4.95 25.08 -6.84
N TYR A 247 -4.95 25.32 -5.53
CA TYR A 247 -3.75 25.63 -4.75
C TYR A 247 -3.44 24.54 -3.70
N SER A 248 -4.46 23.97 -3.05
CA SER A 248 -4.31 23.01 -1.96
C SER A 248 -4.96 21.69 -2.31
N ILE A 249 -4.21 20.59 -2.21
CA ILE A 249 -4.70 19.22 -2.36
C ILE A 249 -4.37 18.44 -1.09
N TYR A 250 -5.40 17.91 -0.45
CA TYR A 250 -5.26 16.97 0.67
C TYR A 250 -5.80 15.62 0.24
N THR A 251 -5.06 14.55 0.54
CA THR A 251 -5.48 13.20 0.15
C THR A 251 -5.50 12.25 1.34
N LEU A 252 -6.49 11.37 1.36
CA LEU A 252 -6.71 10.37 2.41
C LEU A 252 -6.56 8.96 1.80
N SER A 253 -5.58 8.18 2.26
CA SER A 253 -5.26 6.82 1.77
C SER A 253 -5.19 6.69 0.24
N SER A 254 -4.64 7.70 -0.44
CA SER A 254 -4.60 7.75 -1.92
C SER A 254 -3.31 7.16 -2.47
N PRO A 255 -3.36 6.18 -3.40
CA PRO A 255 -2.19 5.40 -3.84
C PRO A 255 -1.27 6.15 -4.84
N HIS A 256 -0.61 7.22 -4.41
CA HIS A 256 0.19 8.08 -5.28
C HIS A 256 1.42 7.43 -5.94
N ALA A 257 2.14 6.56 -5.22
CA ALA A 257 3.41 5.99 -5.70
C ALA A 257 3.22 4.78 -6.62
N ALA A 258 2.10 4.06 -6.49
CA ALA A 258 1.86 2.86 -7.27
C ALA A 258 0.36 2.52 -7.36
N SER A 259 -0.11 2.18 -8.56
CA SER A 259 -1.48 1.70 -8.73
C SER A 259 -1.76 0.45 -7.87
N PRO A 260 -2.92 0.38 -7.18
CA PRO A 260 -3.34 -0.76 -6.34
C PRO A 260 -3.56 -2.06 -7.12
N VAL A 261 -3.91 -1.94 -8.40
CA VAL A 261 -4.17 -3.05 -9.33
C VAL A 261 -3.64 -2.70 -10.72
N THR A 262 -3.29 -3.71 -11.50
CA THR A 262 -2.66 -3.55 -12.83
C THR A 262 -3.35 -4.41 -13.88
N PHE A 263 -4.68 -4.52 -13.78
CA PHE A 263 -5.51 -5.29 -14.72
C PHE A 263 -5.72 -4.54 -16.05
N ASP A 264 -5.62 -3.22 -16.03
CA ASP A 264 -5.67 -2.36 -17.20
C ASP A 264 -4.34 -1.59 -17.38
N GLY A 265 -3.78 -1.64 -18.58
CA GLY A 265 -2.56 -0.92 -18.92
C GLY A 265 -2.75 0.58 -19.04
N ASP A 266 -3.98 1.06 -19.29
CA ASP A 266 -4.24 2.49 -19.43
C ASP A 266 -4.12 3.24 -18.09
N ILE A 267 -4.45 2.60 -16.96
CA ILE A 267 -4.16 3.16 -15.62
C ILE A 267 -2.68 3.48 -15.46
N LEU A 268 -1.80 2.55 -15.83
CA LEU A 268 -0.36 2.75 -15.69
C LEU A 268 0.16 3.87 -16.60
N LYS A 269 -0.41 4.01 -17.80
CA LYS A 269 -0.11 5.14 -18.70
C LYS A 269 -0.54 6.48 -18.11
N ILE A 270 -1.71 6.54 -17.48
CA ILE A 270 -2.24 7.75 -16.83
C ILE A 270 -1.34 8.16 -15.68
N TYR A 271 -0.99 7.23 -14.77
CA TYR A 271 -0.02 7.50 -13.70
C TYR A 271 1.28 8.06 -14.27
N GLY A 272 1.87 7.39 -15.27
CA GLY A 272 3.11 7.85 -15.89
C GLY A 272 3.01 9.21 -16.58
N ALA A 273 1.88 9.54 -17.20
CA ALA A 273 1.64 10.83 -17.84
C ALA A 273 1.45 11.95 -16.80
N THR A 274 0.62 11.72 -15.78
CA THR A 274 0.37 12.66 -14.69
C THR A 274 1.66 12.93 -13.91
N ASP A 275 2.40 11.89 -13.54
CA ASP A 275 3.69 12.01 -12.87
C ASP A 275 4.70 12.84 -13.68
N LYS A 276 4.80 12.58 -15.00
CA LYS A 276 5.70 13.32 -15.88
C LYS A 276 5.33 14.81 -15.92
N TYR A 277 4.03 15.11 -16.01
CA TYR A 277 3.54 16.48 -16.01
C TYR A 277 3.87 17.21 -14.70
N TRP A 278 3.55 16.58 -13.56
CA TRP A 278 3.82 17.13 -12.23
C TRP A 278 5.31 17.40 -11.99
N ARG A 279 6.19 16.44 -12.33
CA ARG A 279 7.63 16.62 -12.22
C ARG A 279 8.15 17.74 -13.12
N ALA A 280 7.61 17.88 -14.33
CA ALA A 280 7.99 18.96 -15.22
C ALA A 280 7.60 20.34 -14.67
N GLN A 281 6.40 20.46 -14.09
CA GLN A 281 5.96 21.71 -13.46
C GLN A 281 6.77 22.01 -12.20
N LEU A 282 6.97 21.05 -11.31
CA LEU A 282 7.71 21.26 -10.05
C LEU A 282 9.23 21.44 -10.26
N GLY A 283 9.79 20.93 -11.35
CA GLY A 283 11.20 21.13 -11.70
C GLY A 283 11.55 22.54 -12.19
N GLU A 284 10.55 23.36 -12.52
CA GLU A 284 10.72 24.76 -12.88
C GLU A 284 10.42 25.65 -11.66
N GLU A 285 11.45 26.29 -11.10
CA GLU A 285 11.38 27.08 -9.85
C GLU A 285 10.31 28.18 -9.89
N ASP A 286 10.07 28.77 -11.07
CA ASP A 286 9.14 29.88 -11.26
C ASP A 286 7.73 29.46 -11.69
N SER A 287 7.50 28.15 -11.84
CA SER A 287 6.18 27.64 -12.25
C SER A 287 5.09 27.97 -11.22
N PHE A 288 3.84 27.88 -11.66
CA PHE A 288 2.71 27.98 -10.74
C PHE A 288 2.75 26.86 -9.68
N PHE A 289 3.21 25.65 -10.04
CA PHE A 289 3.19 24.49 -9.13
C PHE A 289 4.19 24.68 -8.00
N SER A 290 5.45 24.97 -8.34
CA SER A 290 6.53 25.14 -7.35
C SER A 290 6.18 26.23 -6.33
N ARG A 291 5.60 27.35 -6.78
CA ARG A 291 5.31 28.50 -5.92
C ARG A 291 3.99 28.40 -5.15
N ASN A 292 3.00 27.70 -5.68
CA ASN A 292 1.61 27.81 -5.18
C ASN A 292 0.89 26.50 -4.93
N VAL A 293 1.28 25.36 -5.49
CA VAL A 293 0.52 24.11 -5.35
C VAL A 293 1.08 23.27 -4.20
N SER A 294 0.21 22.84 -3.29
CA SER A 294 0.55 21.91 -2.21
C SER A 294 -0.17 20.57 -2.35
N LEU A 295 0.50 19.47 -2.01
CA LEU A 295 -0.08 18.13 -1.93
C LEU A 295 0.32 17.45 -0.61
N VAL A 296 -0.63 17.28 0.30
CA VAL A 296 -0.40 16.60 1.58
C VAL A 296 -1.17 15.29 1.61
N SER A 297 -0.44 14.18 1.74
CA SER A 297 -1.00 12.82 1.72
C SER A 297 -1.03 12.22 3.13
N ILE A 298 -2.21 11.83 3.58
CA ILE A 298 -2.44 11.23 4.90
C ILE A 298 -2.90 9.79 4.72
N THR A 299 -2.23 8.84 5.37
CA THR A 299 -2.56 7.42 5.27
C THR A 299 -2.91 6.80 6.62
N GLY A 300 -3.88 5.89 6.62
CA GLY A 300 -4.36 5.20 7.81
C GLY A 300 -3.38 4.19 8.41
N GLY A 301 -2.28 3.88 7.70
CA GLY A 301 -1.26 2.95 8.18
C GLY A 301 -1.70 1.49 8.13
N ILE A 302 -1.29 0.70 9.13
CA ILE A 302 -1.34 -0.77 9.06
C ILE A 302 -2.76 -1.37 9.05
N SER A 303 -3.76 -0.60 9.48
CA SER A 303 -5.16 -1.04 9.50
C SER A 303 -5.85 -0.91 8.14
N ASP A 304 -5.19 -0.30 7.14
CA ASP A 304 -5.68 -0.28 5.76
C ASP A 304 -5.49 -1.65 5.10
N GLU A 305 -6.57 -2.44 5.04
CA GLU A 305 -6.56 -3.76 4.41
C GLU A 305 -6.87 -3.74 2.90
N ILE A 306 -7.23 -2.58 2.34
CA ILE A 306 -7.55 -2.42 0.91
C ILE A 306 -6.29 -2.09 0.11
N LEU A 307 -5.42 -1.24 0.66
CA LEU A 307 -4.21 -0.75 0.03
C LEU A 307 -3.03 -0.82 1.01
N PRO A 308 -1.83 -1.27 0.59
CA PRO A 308 -0.63 -1.03 1.39
C PRO A 308 -0.42 0.49 1.61
N ALA A 309 -0.34 0.92 2.86
CA ALA A 309 -0.16 2.34 3.21
C ALA A 309 1.07 2.98 2.55
N ASP A 310 2.09 2.17 2.26
CA ASP A 310 3.31 2.53 1.53
C ASP A 310 3.03 3.13 0.13
N TYR A 311 1.88 2.81 -0.48
CA TYR A 311 1.53 3.30 -1.82
C TYR A 311 1.07 4.75 -1.77
N ALA A 312 0.76 5.29 -0.58
CA ALA A 312 0.28 6.66 -0.42
C ALA A 312 1.40 7.72 -0.37
N THR A 313 2.66 7.30 -0.43
CA THR A 313 3.80 8.21 -0.41
C THR A 313 3.83 9.13 -1.64
N VAL A 314 4.20 10.40 -1.44
CA VAL A 314 4.41 11.40 -2.50
C VAL A 314 5.88 11.86 -2.59
N ALA A 315 6.76 11.28 -1.77
CA ALA A 315 8.15 11.73 -1.63
C ALA A 315 8.97 11.72 -2.94
N ASP A 316 8.68 10.79 -3.85
CA ASP A 316 9.38 10.69 -5.15
C ASP A 316 8.77 11.58 -6.25
N LEU A 317 7.71 12.30 -5.92
CA LEU A 317 6.93 13.10 -6.86
C LEU A 317 7.05 14.59 -6.58
N ILE A 318 6.93 14.99 -5.32
CA ILE A 318 6.90 16.40 -4.90
C ILE A 318 8.06 16.70 -3.96
N PRO A 319 8.64 17.91 -4.04
CA PRO A 319 9.67 18.31 -3.10
C PRO A 319 9.07 18.67 -1.74
N PRO A 320 9.86 18.62 -0.64
CA PRO A 320 9.37 18.86 0.72
C PRO A 320 8.74 20.26 0.93
N GLU A 321 9.07 21.24 0.10
CA GLU A 321 8.49 22.59 0.14
C GLU A 321 7.04 22.64 -0.37
N ASN A 322 6.62 21.64 -1.15
CA ASN A 322 5.29 21.56 -1.75
C ASN A 322 4.41 20.50 -1.07
N GLY A 323 4.96 19.65 -0.21
CA GLY A 323 4.16 18.72 0.57
C GLY A 323 4.92 17.50 1.08
N PHE A 324 4.18 16.59 1.72
CA PHE A 324 4.74 15.40 2.35
C PHE A 324 3.65 14.34 2.56
N SER A 325 4.08 13.14 2.98
CA SER A 325 3.21 12.07 3.44
C SER A 325 3.31 11.87 4.94
N THR A 326 2.19 11.52 5.59
CA THR A 326 2.13 11.25 7.04
C THR A 326 1.13 10.14 7.35
N PHE A 327 1.26 9.55 8.55
CA PHE A 327 0.44 8.46 9.05
C PHE A 327 -0.48 8.93 10.16
N THR A 328 -1.68 8.38 10.26
CA THR A 328 -2.64 8.74 11.33
C THR A 328 -2.12 8.40 12.75
N THR A 329 -1.16 7.49 12.87
CA THR A 329 -0.45 7.22 14.12
C THR A 329 0.51 8.34 14.52
N THR A 330 1.02 9.11 13.55
CA THR A 330 1.93 10.26 13.77
C THR A 330 1.15 11.48 14.28
N ILE A 331 -0.07 11.66 13.78
CA ILE A 331 -0.87 12.88 14.00
C ILE A 331 -1.20 13.04 15.50
N PRO A 332 -0.82 14.18 16.13
CA PRO A 332 -1.18 14.51 17.50
C PRO A 332 -2.70 14.48 17.72
N SER A 333 -3.13 13.99 18.89
CA SER A 333 -4.55 13.82 19.22
C SER A 333 -5.32 12.83 18.31
N VAL A 334 -4.62 12.03 17.50
CA VAL A 334 -5.19 10.89 16.75
C VAL A 334 -4.56 9.57 17.19
N TRP A 335 -3.23 9.41 17.00
CA TRP A 335 -2.41 8.28 17.46
C TRP A 335 -2.99 6.86 17.28
N THR A 336 -3.76 6.65 16.22
CA THR A 336 -4.34 5.35 15.92
C THR A 336 -4.26 5.06 14.43
N PRO A 337 -3.95 3.83 14.01
CA PRO A 337 -4.10 3.43 12.63
C PRO A 337 -5.59 3.36 12.30
N ILE A 338 -5.96 3.85 11.14
CA ILE A 338 -7.35 3.93 10.70
C ILE A 338 -7.50 3.08 9.44
N ASP A 339 -8.57 2.29 9.35
CA ASP A 339 -8.82 1.51 8.14
C ASP A 339 -9.20 2.39 6.95
N HIS A 340 -9.17 1.79 5.76
CA HIS A 340 -9.36 2.50 4.49
C HIS A 340 -10.66 3.28 4.40
N LEU A 341 -11.75 2.77 4.99
CA LEU A 341 -13.07 3.39 4.93
C LEU A 341 -13.28 4.33 6.11
N ALA A 342 -12.72 4.02 7.28
CA ALA A 342 -12.83 4.87 8.46
C ALA A 342 -12.07 6.18 8.37
N ILE A 343 -11.06 6.28 7.50
CA ILE A 343 -10.23 7.48 7.38
C ILE A 343 -11.05 8.75 7.06
N VAL A 344 -12.22 8.61 6.42
CA VAL A 344 -13.08 9.76 6.08
C VAL A 344 -14.07 10.14 7.18
N TRP A 345 -14.32 9.29 8.17
CA TRP A 345 -15.32 9.53 9.22
C TRP A 345 -14.81 9.43 10.65
N CYS A 346 -13.55 9.05 10.84
CA CYS A 346 -12.96 8.93 12.16
C CYS A 346 -13.00 10.24 12.94
N GLU A 347 -13.56 10.22 14.16
CA GLU A 347 -13.75 11.44 14.96
C GLU A 347 -12.46 12.22 15.18
N GLN A 348 -11.41 11.51 15.57
CA GLN A 348 -10.13 12.13 15.88
C GLN A 348 -9.52 12.79 14.64
N LEU A 349 -9.48 12.07 13.52
CA LEU A 349 -8.86 12.57 12.30
C LEU A 349 -9.68 13.69 11.64
N ARG A 350 -11.01 13.53 11.54
CA ARG A 350 -11.87 14.54 10.89
C ARG A 350 -11.75 15.89 11.60
N HIS A 351 -11.59 15.90 12.93
CA HIS A 351 -11.37 17.12 13.71
C HIS A 351 -10.08 17.84 13.32
N VAL A 352 -8.97 17.09 13.24
CA VAL A 352 -7.67 17.65 12.81
C VAL A 352 -7.73 18.18 11.38
N ILE A 353 -8.35 17.43 10.45
CA ILE A 353 -8.47 17.84 9.04
C ILE A 353 -9.35 19.07 8.89
N ALA A 354 -10.52 19.10 9.54
CA ALA A 354 -11.40 20.26 9.51
C ALA A 354 -10.72 21.51 10.07
N LYS A 355 -10.00 21.37 11.19
CA LYS A 355 -9.20 22.45 11.76
C LYS A 355 -8.11 22.93 10.80
N LEU A 356 -7.36 22.01 10.20
CA LEU A 356 -6.32 22.34 9.22
C LEU A 356 -6.90 23.10 8.02
N LEU A 357 -8.03 22.66 7.46
CA LEU A 357 -8.69 23.34 6.33
C LEU A 357 -9.12 24.76 6.73
N LEU A 358 -9.74 24.94 7.89
CA LEU A 358 -10.19 26.25 8.39
C LEU A 358 -9.04 27.21 8.73
N GLU A 359 -7.89 26.71 9.15
CA GLU A 359 -6.71 27.54 9.44
C GLU A 359 -5.87 27.85 8.20
N SER A 360 -5.98 27.04 7.14
CA SER A 360 -5.25 27.19 5.88
C SER A 360 -5.87 28.21 4.93
N VAL A 361 -7.09 28.68 5.21
CA VAL A 361 -7.83 29.61 4.36
C VAL A 361 -7.58 31.08 4.70
N ASP A 362 -7.76 31.95 3.71
CA ASP A 362 -7.81 33.40 3.86
C ASP A 362 -8.92 34.01 2.98
N SER A 363 -9.95 34.56 3.60
CA SER A 363 -11.09 35.14 2.85
C SER A 363 -10.78 36.43 2.10
N ASN A 364 -9.67 37.11 2.41
CA ASN A 364 -9.30 38.38 1.77
C ASN A 364 -8.53 38.20 0.45
N THR A 365 -8.06 36.99 0.14
CA THR A 365 -7.36 36.69 -1.11
C THR A 365 -8.31 36.05 -2.12
N SER A 366 -8.03 36.20 -3.41
CA SER A 366 -8.80 35.51 -4.46
C SER A 366 -8.51 34.01 -4.51
N SER A 367 -7.30 33.58 -4.12
CA SER A 367 -6.95 32.16 -3.97
C SER A 367 -7.69 31.47 -2.81
N LYS A 368 -8.29 32.25 -1.90
CA LYS A 368 -8.97 31.75 -0.69
C LYS A 368 -8.13 30.91 0.27
N VAL A 369 -6.84 30.82 0.00
CA VAL A 369 -5.89 30.07 0.80
C VAL A 369 -4.66 30.92 1.07
N LYS A 370 -3.99 30.59 2.18
CA LYS A 370 -2.73 31.20 2.58
C LYS A 370 -1.58 30.86 1.61
N PRO A 371 -0.47 31.61 1.64
CA PRO A 371 0.73 31.28 0.87
C PRO A 371 1.23 29.85 1.11
N LEU A 372 1.94 29.28 0.14
CA LEU A 372 2.41 27.89 0.18
C LEU A 372 3.19 27.55 1.46
N SER A 373 4.18 28.36 1.83
CA SER A 373 5.02 28.12 3.01
C SER A 373 4.20 28.07 4.31
N GLU A 374 3.22 28.97 4.48
CA GLU A 374 2.36 28.99 5.66
C GLU A 374 1.43 27.76 5.71
N ARG A 375 0.90 27.33 4.56
CA ARG A 375 0.07 26.11 4.48
C ARG A 375 0.87 24.86 4.82
N ILE A 376 2.10 24.74 4.35
CA ILE A 376 2.97 23.62 4.69
C ILE A 376 3.35 23.65 6.17
N SER A 377 3.67 24.82 6.73
CA SER A 377 3.93 24.99 8.17
C SER A 377 2.73 24.55 9.03
N LEU A 378 1.51 24.97 8.66
CA LEU A 378 0.27 24.54 9.31
C LEU A 378 0.06 23.03 9.18
N ALA A 379 0.29 22.46 7.99
CA ALA A 379 0.18 21.02 7.77
C ALA A 379 1.18 20.24 8.63
N LYS A 380 2.45 20.68 8.71
CA LYS A 380 3.47 20.08 9.59
C LYS A 380 3.02 20.11 11.04
N LYS A 381 2.56 21.27 11.53
CA LYS A 381 2.10 21.47 12.91
C LYS A 381 0.94 20.56 13.29
N HIS A 382 -0.04 20.39 12.40
CA HIS A 382 -1.23 19.58 12.69
C HIS A 382 -1.05 18.08 12.41
N LEU A 383 -0.17 17.70 11.48
CA LEU A 383 -0.10 16.33 10.96
C LEU A 383 1.20 15.58 11.27
N LEU A 384 2.22 16.23 11.82
CA LEU A 384 3.45 15.60 12.29
C LEU A 384 3.53 15.62 13.82
N SER A 385 4.35 14.74 14.40
CA SER A 385 4.42 14.61 15.87
C SER A 385 5.21 15.74 16.54
N GLY A 386 5.98 16.48 15.74
CA GLY A 386 6.87 17.56 16.19
C GLY A 386 8.22 17.04 16.68
N PHE A 387 8.52 15.76 16.46
CA PHE A 387 9.82 15.13 16.76
C PHE A 387 10.56 14.68 15.49
N GLU A 388 10.01 14.93 14.32
CA GLU A 388 10.64 14.72 13.03
C GLU A 388 11.48 15.94 12.66
N ASP A 389 12.72 15.75 12.19
CA ASP A 389 13.62 16.86 11.83
C ASP A 389 12.92 17.89 10.93
N TYR A 390 12.23 17.41 9.89
CA TYR A 390 11.44 18.19 8.94
C TYR A 390 10.32 19.06 9.58
N ALA A 391 9.73 18.61 10.69
CA ALA A 391 8.73 19.39 11.43
C ALA A 391 9.38 20.43 12.36
N THR A 392 10.60 20.14 12.80
CA THR A 392 11.23 20.82 13.93
C THR A 392 12.13 22.00 13.54
N GLU A 393 12.50 22.10 12.26
CA GLU A 393 13.31 23.19 11.67
C GLU A 393 12.70 24.59 11.83
N GLU A 394 11.39 24.68 12.04
CA GLU A 394 10.65 25.94 12.20
C GLU A 394 10.52 26.37 13.67
N GLY A 395 11.06 25.58 14.59
CA GLY A 395 10.99 25.84 16.03
C GLY A 395 11.72 27.10 16.48
N ASN A 396 11.15 27.83 17.45
CA ASN A 396 11.72 29.09 17.94
C ASN A 396 13.11 28.87 18.53
N VAL A 397 13.30 27.77 19.25
CA VAL A 397 14.57 27.42 19.91
C VAL A 397 15.67 27.13 18.88
N ARG A 398 15.33 26.57 17.71
CA ARG A 398 16.30 26.35 16.63
C ARG A 398 16.58 27.61 15.79
N ARG A 399 15.76 28.65 15.93
CA ARG A 399 15.92 29.95 15.25
C ARG A 399 16.07 31.09 16.28
N PRO A 400 17.16 31.12 17.05
CA PRO A 400 17.35 32.11 18.11
C PRO A 400 17.48 33.54 17.58
N GLU A 401 17.87 33.76 16.33
CA GLU A 401 18.04 35.11 15.77
C GLU A 401 16.71 35.87 15.60
N GLU A 402 15.64 35.17 15.23
CA GLU A 402 14.32 35.75 14.91
C GLU A 402 13.40 35.87 16.15
N SER A 403 13.55 34.97 17.13
CA SER A 403 12.57 34.74 18.21
C SER A 403 13.01 35.21 19.59
N SER A 404 14.21 35.79 19.68
CA SER A 404 14.84 36.12 20.95
C SER A 404 14.49 37.51 21.46
N HIS A 405 14.26 37.59 22.77
CA HIS A 405 13.95 38.84 23.43
C HIS A 405 14.92 39.12 24.57
N ASN A 406 15.33 40.39 24.68
CA ASN A 406 16.05 40.86 25.86
C ASN A 406 15.10 40.79 27.04
N THR A 407 15.44 39.94 28.01
CA THR A 407 14.62 39.79 29.21
C THR A 407 15.37 40.41 30.38
N ASP A 408 14.65 41.22 31.16
CA ASP A 408 15.23 41.92 32.31
C ASP A 408 15.75 40.92 33.36
N THR A 409 16.87 41.25 34.00
CA THR A 409 17.67 40.35 34.87
C THR A 409 17.05 40.05 36.24
N THR A 410 15.72 40.10 36.36
CA THR A 410 14.99 39.83 37.63
C THR A 410 15.01 38.35 38.05
N TYR A 411 15.71 37.49 37.31
CA TYR A 411 16.02 36.10 37.70
C TYR A 411 16.97 35.98 38.91
N SER A 412 17.31 37.08 39.57
CA SER A 412 18.30 37.14 40.65
C SER A 412 17.72 36.88 42.06
N SER A 413 16.39 36.83 42.24
CA SER A 413 15.75 36.53 43.52
C SER A 413 14.92 35.25 43.47
N GLY A 414 15.39 34.18 44.14
CA GLY A 414 14.63 32.92 44.31
C GLY A 414 14.79 31.93 43.16
N VAL A 415 16.03 31.61 42.78
CA VAL A 415 16.35 30.55 41.81
C VAL A 415 16.83 29.29 42.51
N GLN A 416 16.20 28.16 42.22
CA GLN A 416 16.70 26.84 42.57
C GLN A 416 17.61 26.33 41.44
N PHE A 417 18.78 25.84 41.81
CA PHE A 417 19.71 25.20 40.88
C PHE A 417 19.48 23.69 40.90
N VAL A 418 19.43 23.10 39.71
CA VAL A 418 19.40 21.64 39.53
C VAL A 418 20.70 21.25 38.83
N GLY A 419 21.43 20.31 39.43
CA GLY A 419 22.74 19.87 38.96
C GLY A 419 22.66 19.06 37.66
N GLU A 420 23.82 18.83 37.06
CA GLU A 420 23.95 17.99 35.87
C GLU A 420 23.53 16.55 36.16
N ASN A 421 22.76 15.92 35.26
CA ASN A 421 22.16 14.59 35.44
C ASN A 421 21.24 14.44 36.68
N GLU A 422 20.80 15.53 37.30
CA GLU A 422 19.72 15.52 38.28
C GLU A 422 18.37 15.67 37.59
N THR A 423 17.34 15.08 38.19
CA THR A 423 15.96 15.20 37.70
C THR A 423 15.20 16.22 38.54
N LEU A 424 14.67 17.24 37.90
CA LEU A 424 13.68 18.13 38.52
C LEU A 424 12.34 17.43 38.52
N VAL A 425 11.69 17.33 39.68
CA VAL A 425 10.31 16.85 39.82
C VAL A 425 9.49 17.91 40.56
N ILE A 426 8.41 18.38 39.96
CA ILE A 426 7.43 19.29 40.58
C ILE A 426 6.10 18.55 40.67
N GLU A 427 5.56 18.45 41.89
CA GLU A 427 4.30 17.79 42.24
C GLU A 427 3.53 18.62 43.27
N SER A 428 2.28 18.26 43.55
CA SER A 428 1.48 18.90 44.60
C SER A 428 2.09 18.74 46.00
N THR A 429 2.80 17.63 46.26
CA THR A 429 3.44 17.29 47.54
C THR A 429 4.67 18.15 47.85
N ASN A 430 5.46 18.48 46.82
CA ASN A 430 6.70 19.27 46.96
C ASN A 430 6.55 20.73 46.48
N TYR A 431 5.33 21.14 46.12
CA TYR A 431 5.06 22.45 45.53
C TYR A 431 5.58 23.64 46.36
N ASP A 432 5.48 23.54 47.70
CA ASP A 432 5.84 24.61 48.63
C ASP A 432 7.36 24.69 48.90
N THR A 433 8.13 23.64 48.58
CA THR A 433 9.59 23.63 48.75
C THR A 433 10.32 24.16 47.51
N ILE A 434 9.68 24.11 46.34
CA ILE A 434 10.27 24.51 45.06
C ILE A 434 10.15 26.01 44.83
N GLN A 435 11.25 26.63 44.41
CA GLN A 435 11.30 28.07 44.13
C GLN A 435 10.49 28.45 42.88
N ARG A 436 10.27 29.76 42.67
CA ARG A 436 9.47 30.23 41.51
C ARG A 436 10.16 29.99 40.17
N PHE A 437 11.48 30.12 40.12
CA PHE A 437 12.28 29.92 38.93
C PHE A 437 13.30 28.81 39.20
N ILE A 438 13.38 27.83 38.31
CA ILE A 438 14.38 26.77 38.35
C ILE A 438 15.35 27.01 37.21
N ARG A 439 16.65 26.96 37.50
CA ARG A 439 17.73 27.11 36.53
C ARG A 439 18.48 25.80 36.38
N MET A 440 18.62 25.36 35.14
CA MET A 440 19.47 24.23 34.75
C MET A 440 20.62 24.78 33.90
N ASP A 441 21.84 24.65 34.39
CA ASP A 441 23.02 25.12 33.67
C ASP A 441 23.42 24.10 32.58
N ILE A 442 23.76 24.62 31.40
CA ILE A 442 24.32 23.84 30.30
C ILE A 442 25.83 24.13 30.30
N SER A 443 26.65 23.14 30.66
CA SER A 443 28.09 23.35 30.81
C SER A 443 28.76 23.82 29.51
N LYS A 444 29.62 24.85 29.60
CA LYS A 444 30.38 25.37 28.44
C LYS A 444 31.46 24.41 27.94
N VAL A 445 31.84 23.41 28.74
CA VAL A 445 32.98 22.52 28.49
C VAL A 445 32.68 21.45 27.43
N ASP A 446 31.39 21.17 27.16
CA ASP A 446 30.95 20.03 26.33
C ASP A 446 30.11 20.45 25.12
N ARG A 447 30.22 21.70 24.65
CA ARG A 447 29.43 22.25 23.52
C ARG A 447 29.65 21.51 22.20
N ASP A 448 30.80 20.85 22.04
CA ASP A 448 31.16 20.06 20.85
C ASP A 448 30.71 18.59 20.93
N ASN A 449 30.11 18.17 22.05
CA ASN A 449 29.75 16.79 22.29
C ASN A 449 28.23 16.59 22.11
N ASP A 450 27.86 15.79 21.12
CA ASP A 450 26.45 15.47 20.79
C ASP A 450 25.73 14.63 21.89
N ALA A 451 26.40 14.39 23.03
CA ALA A 451 25.87 13.65 24.18
C ALA A 451 24.90 14.45 25.05
N LEU A 452 24.89 15.79 24.96
CA LEU A 452 23.98 16.64 25.73
C LEU A 452 22.54 16.47 25.24
N LYS A 453 21.59 16.25 26.16
CA LYS A 453 20.16 16.19 25.85
C LYS A 453 19.33 16.85 26.93
N PHE A 454 18.35 17.65 26.52
CA PHE A 454 17.32 18.17 27.43
C PHE A 454 15.99 17.49 27.13
N THR A 455 15.34 16.95 28.16
CA THR A 455 13.99 16.41 28.04
C THR A 455 13.13 16.90 29.20
N LEU A 456 11.95 17.41 28.86
CA LEU A 456 10.90 17.78 29.81
C LEU A 456 9.61 17.06 29.43
N LEU A 457 8.93 16.52 30.44
CA LEU A 457 7.62 15.88 30.31
C LEU A 457 6.70 16.40 31.41
N THR A 458 5.46 16.73 31.08
CA THR A 458 4.52 17.29 32.05
C THR A 458 3.06 17.01 31.68
N SER A 459 2.20 16.93 32.69
CA SER A 459 0.74 16.93 32.53
C SER A 459 0.14 18.34 32.45
N VAL A 460 0.95 19.39 32.63
CA VAL A 460 0.52 20.78 32.52
C VAL A 460 0.37 21.17 31.04
N GLU A 461 -0.77 21.77 30.67
CA GLU A 461 -1.09 22.08 29.27
C GLU A 461 -0.14 23.10 28.62
N LYS A 462 0.29 24.11 29.38
CA LYS A 462 1.10 25.25 28.90
C LYS A 462 2.26 25.57 29.86
N PRO A 463 3.31 24.74 29.91
CA PRO A 463 4.50 25.03 30.69
C PRO A 463 5.27 26.23 30.11
N GLU A 464 5.90 27.04 30.97
CA GLU A 464 6.75 28.16 30.57
C GLU A 464 8.23 27.77 30.71
N VAL A 465 8.91 27.61 29.58
CA VAL A 465 10.33 27.22 29.49
C VAL A 465 11.07 28.23 28.62
N LEU A 466 12.18 28.75 29.14
CA LEU A 466 13.00 29.76 28.49
C LEU A 466 14.42 29.22 28.28
N PHE A 467 14.93 29.34 27.06
CA PHE A 467 16.30 29.01 26.70
C PHE A 467 17.11 30.31 26.60
N CYS A 468 18.17 30.45 27.40
CA CYS A 468 18.79 31.73 27.65
C CYS A 468 20.31 31.72 27.40
N GLN A 469 20.82 32.86 26.91
CA GLN A 469 22.22 33.13 26.65
C GLN A 469 22.67 34.37 27.43
N ASN A 470 23.85 34.30 28.07
CA ASN A 470 24.43 35.46 28.74
C ASN A 470 25.09 36.37 27.71
N PHE A 471 24.64 37.63 27.62
CA PHE A 471 25.28 38.63 26.79
C PHE A 471 26.20 39.50 27.65
N ALA A 472 27.52 39.26 27.57
CA ALA A 472 28.50 40.09 28.27
C ALA A 472 28.80 41.37 27.45
N ARG A 473 28.26 42.52 27.85
CA ARG A 473 28.88 43.82 27.52
C ARG A 473 29.76 44.25 28.70
N LEU A 474 30.99 44.67 28.39
CA LEU A 474 31.91 45.30 29.34
C LEU A 474 31.20 46.51 29.97
N GLY A 475 30.82 46.40 31.24
CA GLY A 475 30.29 47.50 32.04
C GLY A 475 28.76 47.48 32.22
N SER A 476 28.34 47.00 33.39
CA SER A 476 27.02 47.16 34.05
C SER A 476 25.78 46.56 33.37
N SER A 477 25.15 45.63 34.11
CA SER A 477 23.92 44.84 33.84
C SER A 477 24.05 43.76 32.76
N ALA A 478 24.13 42.50 33.21
CA ALA A 478 24.23 41.32 32.35
C ALA A 478 22.91 41.04 31.63
N ASN A 479 22.64 41.70 30.50
CA ASN A 479 21.44 41.41 29.71
C ASN A 479 21.41 39.94 29.29
N VAL A 480 20.31 39.26 29.61
CA VAL A 480 20.07 37.88 29.20
C VAL A 480 19.14 37.88 28.00
N LYS A 481 19.56 37.21 26.93
CA LYS A 481 18.77 37.00 25.73
C LYS A 481 18.10 35.64 25.86
N CYS A 482 16.77 35.60 25.88
CA CYS A 482 16.03 34.35 26.05
C CYS A 482 15.04 34.12 24.90
N VAL A 483 14.82 32.85 24.59
CA VAL A 483 13.82 32.36 23.64
C VAL A 483 12.78 31.56 24.42
N ASN A 484 11.50 31.79 24.13
CA ASN A 484 10.41 31.05 24.74
C ASN A 484 10.04 29.83 23.88
N ALA A 485 10.12 28.64 24.47
CA ALA A 485 9.85 27.37 23.79
C ALA A 485 8.35 27.04 23.66
N LYS A 486 7.44 27.99 23.88
CA LYS A 486 5.99 27.78 23.85
C LYS A 486 5.51 27.11 22.56
N ASN A 487 6.08 27.46 21.41
CA ASN A 487 5.69 26.91 20.11
C ASN A 487 6.36 25.55 19.81
N ASP A 488 7.38 25.19 20.56
CA ASP A 488 8.15 23.95 20.40
C ASP A 488 7.59 22.79 21.27
N ILE A 489 6.59 23.08 22.11
CA ILE A 489 5.98 22.07 23.01
C ILE A 489 5.12 21.11 22.20
N ASN A 490 5.54 19.85 22.19
CA ASN A 490 4.82 18.79 21.48
C ASN A 490 3.81 18.11 22.41
N THR A 491 2.71 17.64 21.80
CA THR A 491 1.70 16.85 22.50
C THR A 491 2.00 15.37 22.30
N VAL A 492 2.03 14.60 23.39
CA VAL A 492 2.28 13.15 23.37
C VAL A 492 1.17 12.40 24.12
N PRO A 493 0.91 11.12 23.78
CA PRO A 493 -0.11 10.36 24.48
C PRO A 493 0.15 10.27 25.97
N ARG A 494 -0.92 10.28 26.75
CA ARG A 494 -0.87 9.98 28.18
C ARG A 494 -0.53 8.51 28.41
N SER A 495 0.39 8.25 29.33
CA SER A 495 0.81 6.90 29.72
C SER A 495 0.74 6.78 31.25
N THR A 496 -0.36 6.22 31.75
CA THR A 496 -0.55 5.86 33.15
C THR A 496 -1.10 4.43 33.26
N LYS A 497 -1.38 3.96 34.48
CA LYS A 497 -1.82 2.59 34.74
C LYS A 497 -3.20 2.27 34.14
N ASP A 498 -4.01 3.30 33.87
CA ASP A 498 -5.41 3.15 33.44
C ASP A 498 -5.60 3.21 31.91
N GLU A 499 -4.58 3.62 31.15
CA GLU A 499 -4.65 3.67 29.69
C GLU A 499 -4.00 2.43 29.04
N PHE A 500 -4.63 1.96 27.95
CA PHE A 500 -4.21 0.78 27.21
C PHE A 500 -3.80 1.11 25.77
N TYR A 501 -4.41 2.14 25.17
CA TYR A 501 -4.13 2.60 23.82
C TYR A 501 -3.72 4.07 23.79
N PRO A 502 -2.80 4.48 22.90
CA PRO A 502 -2.43 5.89 22.76
C PRO A 502 -3.62 6.83 22.51
N ALA A 503 -4.60 6.32 21.75
CA ALA A 503 -5.84 7.03 21.44
C ALA A 503 -6.77 7.23 22.63
N ASP A 504 -6.53 6.63 23.80
CA ASP A 504 -7.33 6.88 25.01
C ASP A 504 -7.21 8.33 25.50
N SER A 505 -6.14 9.03 25.08
CA SER A 505 -5.90 10.47 25.32
C SER A 505 -6.04 11.34 24.06
N SER A 506 -6.70 10.80 23.02
CA SER A 506 -6.96 11.49 21.76
C SER A 506 -8.12 12.50 21.86
N TRP A 507 -8.38 13.22 20.78
CA TRP A 507 -9.51 14.13 20.70
C TRP A 507 -10.85 13.42 20.99
N GLY A 508 -11.74 14.08 21.74
CA GLY A 508 -13.05 13.54 22.11
C GLY A 508 -13.02 12.53 23.27
N LYS A 509 -11.87 12.32 23.92
CA LYS A 509 -11.72 11.47 25.11
C LYS A 509 -11.57 12.29 26.39
N ASP A 510 -11.88 11.64 27.52
CA ASP A 510 -11.85 12.28 28.84
C ASP A 510 -10.41 12.52 29.35
N GLN A 511 -9.44 11.71 28.89
CA GLN A 511 -8.06 11.80 29.36
C GLN A 511 -7.28 12.85 28.56
N THR A 512 -6.63 13.77 29.28
CA THR A 512 -5.79 14.79 28.65
C THR A 512 -4.41 14.24 28.31
N PRO A 513 -3.84 14.57 27.14
CA PRO A 513 -2.50 14.14 26.74
C PRO A 513 -1.40 14.88 27.50
N PHE A 514 -0.20 14.31 27.51
CA PHE A 514 0.99 14.95 28.09
C PHE A 514 1.62 15.95 27.12
N LYS A 515 2.48 16.81 27.66
CA LYS A 515 3.32 17.75 26.92
C LYS A 515 4.79 17.38 27.10
N MET A 516 5.53 17.41 26.00
CA MET A 516 6.93 17.01 25.98
C MET A 516 7.77 18.01 25.18
N LEU A 517 8.95 18.33 25.72
CA LEU A 517 10.02 19.04 25.02
C LEU A 517 11.24 18.13 24.97
N HIS A 518 11.86 18.02 23.81
CA HIS A 518 13.07 17.23 23.62
C HIS A 518 14.00 17.98 22.67
N PHE A 519 15.23 18.23 23.13
CA PHE A 519 16.26 18.91 22.35
C PHE A 519 17.57 18.15 22.45
N SER A 520 18.21 18.02 21.29
CA SER A 520 19.52 17.38 21.14
C SER A 520 20.65 18.35 21.48
N GLY A 521 21.87 17.85 21.59
CA GLY A 521 23.04 18.68 21.88
C GLY A 521 23.28 19.75 20.83
N GLN A 522 22.93 19.47 19.56
CA GLN A 522 23.04 20.41 18.45
C GLN A 522 22.11 21.62 18.62
N ASP A 523 20.88 21.38 19.08
CA ASP A 523 19.89 22.43 19.30
C ASP A 523 20.23 23.34 20.50
N LEU A 524 21.03 22.82 21.43
CA LEU A 524 21.34 23.49 22.70
C LEU A 524 22.67 24.27 22.67
N ARG A 525 23.45 24.21 21.59
CA ARG A 525 24.81 24.79 21.50
C ARG A 525 24.84 26.31 21.72
N ASP A 526 23.77 27.00 21.33
CA ASP A 526 23.69 28.46 21.38
C ASP A 526 23.28 29.01 22.76
N TYR A 527 22.85 28.14 23.68
CA TYR A 527 22.31 28.51 24.99
C TYR A 527 23.29 28.20 26.13
N ASP A 528 23.24 29.03 27.18
CA ASP A 528 24.08 28.85 28.38
C ASP A 528 23.32 28.13 29.52
N PHE A 529 22.01 28.37 29.64
CA PHE A 529 21.17 27.78 30.69
C PHE A 529 19.70 27.81 30.30
N ILE A 530 18.91 26.94 30.94
CA ILE A 530 17.46 26.82 30.76
C ILE A 530 16.76 27.28 32.05
N ILE A 531 15.71 28.08 31.90
CA ILE A 531 14.83 28.48 33.00
C ILE A 531 13.47 27.79 32.83
N ILE A 532 13.04 27.09 33.87
CA ILE A 532 11.69 26.55 34.00
C ILE A 532 10.96 27.36 35.06
N LYS A 533 9.81 27.94 34.71
CA LYS A 533 8.97 28.68 35.67
C LYS A 533 8.00 27.73 36.35
N LYS A 534 7.94 27.76 37.68
CA LYS A 534 7.00 26.95 38.46
C LYS A 534 5.55 27.24 38.02
N PRO A 535 4.76 26.22 37.63
CA PRO A 535 3.35 26.39 37.32
C PRO A 535 2.57 26.95 38.53
N LYS A 536 1.48 27.69 38.30
CA LYS A 536 0.62 28.13 39.40
C LYS A 536 -0.13 26.92 39.98
N ARG A 537 -0.36 26.89 41.31
CA ARG A 537 -1.01 25.78 42.02
C ARG A 537 -2.37 25.37 41.45
N ASN A 538 -3.17 26.33 40.98
CA ASN A 538 -4.45 26.07 40.33
C ASN A 538 -4.33 25.42 38.94
N ILE A 539 -3.22 25.63 38.24
CA ILE A 539 -2.93 25.03 36.93
C ILE A 539 -2.33 23.63 37.12
N LEU A 540 -1.52 23.45 38.16
CA LEU A 540 -0.98 22.14 38.52
C LEU A 540 -2.09 21.20 39.01
N GLY A 541 -3.03 21.69 39.82
CA GLY A 541 -4.06 20.85 40.42
C GLY A 541 -3.47 19.81 41.38
N ASP A 542 -4.31 18.85 41.81
CA ASP A 542 -3.89 17.85 42.80
C ASP A 542 -3.02 16.73 42.19
N ASN A 543 -3.25 16.40 40.92
CA ASN A 543 -2.59 15.31 40.19
C ASN A 543 -1.59 15.77 39.12
N GLY A 544 -1.39 17.08 38.95
CA GLY A 544 -0.46 17.60 37.95
C GLY A 544 0.99 17.53 38.40
N TRP A 545 1.87 17.35 37.44
CA TRP A 545 3.29 17.19 37.67
C TRP A 545 4.12 17.70 36.49
N LEU A 546 5.38 18.03 36.75
CA LEU A 546 6.37 18.40 35.75
C LEU A 546 7.70 17.74 36.10
N THR A 547 8.29 17.02 35.14
CA THR A 547 9.63 16.47 35.28
C THR A 547 10.53 16.97 34.16
N ALA A 548 11.80 17.24 34.49
CA ALA A 548 12.78 17.67 33.50
C ALA A 548 14.18 17.22 33.90
N THR A 549 15.00 16.88 32.90
CA THR A 549 16.40 16.50 33.11
C THR A 549 17.29 17.01 31.99
N VAL A 550 18.54 17.28 32.33
CA VAL A 550 19.64 17.50 31.40
C VAL A 550 20.60 16.33 31.55
N SER A 551 20.70 15.49 30.51
CA SER A 551 21.57 14.32 30.51
C SER A 551 22.81 14.54 29.66
N PHE A 552 23.94 14.02 30.14
CA PHE A 552 25.24 14.02 29.46
C PHE A 552 25.72 12.59 29.12
N LYS A 553 24.83 11.59 29.19
CA LYS A 553 25.18 10.20 28.85
C LYS A 553 25.28 10.00 27.34
N ASN A 554 26.05 8.98 26.94
CA ASN A 554 26.44 8.67 25.57
C ASN A 554 25.35 8.92 24.50
N PRO A 555 25.75 9.35 23.30
CA PRO A 555 24.85 9.57 22.17
C PRO A 555 24.01 8.33 21.84
N ASP A 556 22.94 8.53 21.06
CA ASP A 556 22.01 7.48 20.65
C ASP A 556 22.73 6.17 20.29
N ASP A 557 22.33 5.08 20.94
CA ASP A 557 23.01 3.80 20.80
C ASP A 557 22.67 3.20 19.44
N VAL A 558 23.66 3.17 18.54
CA VAL A 558 23.52 2.54 17.22
C VAL A 558 23.66 1.02 17.36
N VAL A 559 22.60 0.29 17.03
CA VAL A 559 22.53 -1.17 17.15
C VAL A 559 22.52 -1.82 15.76
N LEU A 560 23.64 -2.44 15.38
CA LEU A 560 23.85 -3.05 14.05
C LEU A 560 23.19 -4.42 13.85
N ASP A 561 22.17 -4.77 14.63
CA ASP A 561 21.49 -6.07 14.54
C ASP A 561 20.72 -6.21 13.22
N THR A 562 20.73 -7.41 12.63
CA THR A 562 20.01 -7.72 11.39
C THR A 562 18.80 -8.62 11.65
N PRO A 563 17.78 -8.66 10.76
CA PRO A 563 16.63 -9.55 10.92
C PRO A 563 17.02 -11.04 11.03
N LEU A 564 18.07 -11.45 10.31
CA LEU A 564 18.62 -12.81 10.39
C LEU A 564 19.21 -13.11 11.78
N LEU A 565 19.99 -12.19 12.33
CA LEU A 565 20.56 -12.33 13.67
C LEU A 565 19.46 -12.40 14.73
N LEU A 566 18.46 -11.51 14.65
CA LEU A 566 17.31 -11.46 15.56
C LEU A 566 16.40 -12.69 15.48
N SER A 567 16.38 -13.37 14.34
CA SER A 567 15.68 -14.66 14.18
C SER A 567 16.39 -15.79 14.93
N LEU A 568 17.73 -15.78 14.96
CA LEU A 568 18.55 -16.81 15.61
C LEU A 568 18.75 -16.54 17.11
N ARG A 569 18.96 -15.28 17.49
CA ARG A 569 19.24 -14.84 18.87
C ARG A 569 18.52 -13.52 19.16
N SER A 570 17.83 -13.46 20.29
CA SER A 570 17.20 -12.23 20.76
C SER A 570 18.23 -11.20 21.24
N ARG A 571 18.02 -9.92 20.91
CA ARG A 571 18.79 -8.80 21.47
C ARG A 571 18.24 -8.41 22.83
N LYS A 572 19.13 -8.22 23.82
CA LYS A 572 18.79 -7.64 25.11
C LYS A 572 19.25 -6.18 25.14
N LEU A 573 18.38 -5.29 25.58
CA LEU A 573 18.67 -3.87 25.83
C LEU A 573 18.29 -3.61 27.28
N ALA A 574 19.08 -2.81 28.00
CA ALA A 574 18.81 -2.50 29.40
C ALA A 574 18.93 -1.00 29.59
N VAL A 575 17.97 -0.43 30.30
CA VAL A 575 17.94 0.98 30.70
C VAL A 575 17.89 1.00 32.22
N PRO A 576 19.04 1.20 32.89
CA PRO A 576 19.06 1.42 34.32
C PRO A 576 18.61 2.86 34.57
N SER A 577 17.43 3.04 35.17
CA SER A 577 16.92 4.39 35.45
C SER A 577 17.41 4.91 36.80
N GLN A 578 17.79 4.02 37.75
CA GLN A 578 18.15 4.39 39.12
C GLN A 578 17.17 5.47 39.63
N GLU A 579 17.65 6.61 40.15
CA GLU A 579 16.83 7.71 40.67
C GLU A 579 16.45 8.79 39.63
N ASN A 580 16.82 8.60 38.35
CA ASN A 580 16.71 9.64 37.34
C ASN A 580 15.62 9.34 36.30
N PHE A 581 15.01 10.42 35.80
CA PHE A 581 14.23 10.39 34.57
C PHE A 581 15.16 10.13 33.38
N VAL A 582 14.86 9.12 32.57
CA VAL A 582 15.72 8.72 31.44
C VAL A 582 14.92 8.72 30.15
N SER A 583 15.46 9.41 29.13
CA SER A 583 15.06 9.25 27.73
C SER A 583 16.25 8.68 26.96
N GLN A 584 16.11 7.44 26.47
CA GLN A 584 17.15 6.74 25.72
C GLN A 584 16.64 6.40 24.32
N THR A 585 17.43 6.72 23.29
CA THR A 585 17.12 6.34 21.91
C THR A 585 18.08 5.25 21.43
N TRP A 586 17.52 4.25 20.73
CA TRP A 586 18.27 3.26 19.97
C TRP A 586 17.99 3.41 18.49
N ILE A 587 19.05 3.38 17.69
CA ILE A 587 18.98 3.51 16.24
C ILE A 587 19.35 2.17 15.61
N PHE A 588 18.44 1.59 14.84
CA PHE A 588 18.61 0.31 14.15
C PHE A 588 18.73 0.51 12.63
N PRO A 589 19.95 0.72 12.09
CA PRO A 589 20.14 1.02 10.67
C PRO A 589 19.83 -0.15 9.74
N ASN A 590 19.82 -1.39 10.24
CA ASN A 590 19.58 -2.61 9.45
C ASN A 590 18.14 -3.15 9.57
N LEU A 591 17.26 -2.48 10.33
CA LEU A 591 15.87 -2.89 10.55
C LEU A 591 14.92 -1.91 9.85
N TRP A 592 14.91 -1.96 8.52
CA TRP A 592 14.18 -1.00 7.67
C TRP A 592 13.07 -1.61 6.82
N ASN A 593 12.91 -2.94 6.85
CA ASN A 593 12.02 -3.65 5.94
C ASN A 593 10.57 -3.68 6.48
N SER A 594 9.63 -3.16 5.70
CA SER A 594 8.21 -3.11 6.06
C SER A 594 7.49 -4.47 6.07
N LEU A 595 8.12 -5.50 5.50
CA LEU A 595 7.60 -6.87 5.49
C LEU A 595 7.90 -7.61 6.79
N VAL A 596 8.83 -7.13 7.61
CA VAL A 596 9.28 -7.83 8.82
C VAL A 596 8.76 -7.10 10.05
N SER A 597 8.02 -7.82 10.89
CA SER A 597 7.60 -7.32 12.19
C SER A 597 8.49 -7.89 13.31
N TYR A 598 8.66 -7.12 14.38
CA TYR A 598 9.41 -7.51 15.56
C TYR A 598 8.53 -7.54 16.80
N ARG A 599 8.97 -8.26 17.83
CA ARG A 599 8.35 -8.31 19.14
C ARG A 599 9.36 -7.91 20.20
N LEU A 600 8.98 -6.93 20.99
CA LEU A 600 9.69 -6.46 22.17
C LEU A 600 9.02 -7.08 23.40
N THR A 601 9.77 -7.86 24.17
CA THR A 601 9.31 -8.33 25.49
C THR A 601 9.93 -7.45 26.56
N ILE A 602 9.11 -6.86 27.40
CA ILE A 602 9.51 -5.89 28.42
C ILE A 602 9.53 -6.58 29.79
N PHE A 603 10.59 -6.33 30.55
CA PHE A 603 10.73 -6.71 31.94
C PHE A 603 11.04 -5.44 32.74
N ALA A 604 10.02 -4.89 33.38
CA ALA A 604 10.16 -3.74 34.29
C ALA A 604 10.29 -4.25 35.73
N LYS A 605 11.17 -3.61 36.49
CA LYS A 605 11.33 -3.82 37.93
C LYS A 605 11.30 -2.46 38.62
N ASP A 606 10.30 -2.27 39.46
CA ASP A 606 10.19 -1.13 40.36
C ASP A 606 11.20 -1.28 41.51
N THR A 607 11.96 -0.23 41.81
CA THR A 607 12.96 -0.24 42.89
C THR A 607 12.40 0.19 44.24
N ASP A 608 11.40 1.08 44.24
CA ASP A 608 10.96 1.79 45.46
C ASP A 608 9.49 1.55 45.84
N GLY A 609 8.67 1.00 44.93
CA GLY A 609 7.27 0.65 45.21
C GLY A 609 6.35 1.85 45.44
N SER A 610 6.79 3.07 45.14
CA SER A 610 5.98 4.29 45.13
C SER A 610 5.15 4.39 43.84
N ASP A 611 4.05 5.13 43.87
CA ASP A 611 3.31 5.41 42.63
C ASP A 611 4.16 6.30 41.70
N ASN A 612 4.37 5.82 40.47
CA ASN A 612 5.12 6.53 39.45
C ASN A 612 4.30 7.70 38.89
N LEU A 613 4.98 8.80 38.57
CA LEU A 613 4.40 9.97 37.89
C LEU A 613 3.69 9.62 36.57
N PHE A 614 4.27 8.68 35.84
CA PHE A 614 3.77 8.13 34.60
C PHE A 614 4.31 6.71 34.43
N GLU A 615 3.63 5.90 33.62
CA GLU A 615 4.12 4.57 33.25
C GLU A 615 5.05 4.68 32.04
N PRO A 616 6.14 3.91 31.96
CA PRO A 616 7.09 4.00 30.86
C PRO A 616 6.41 3.74 29.51
N PHE A 617 6.92 4.41 28.48
CA PHE A 617 6.38 4.30 27.13
C PHE A 617 7.48 4.44 26.08
N ILE A 618 7.20 3.99 24.86
CA ILE A 618 8.17 3.92 23.77
C ILE A 618 7.60 4.66 22.56
N ARG A 619 8.37 5.62 22.05
CA ARG A 619 8.19 6.18 20.71
C ARG A 619 8.94 5.32 19.69
N GLN A 620 8.20 4.73 18.78
CA GLN A 620 8.73 4.09 17.58
C GLN A 620 8.65 5.12 16.45
N ALA A 621 9.74 5.38 15.74
CA ALA A 621 9.74 6.31 14.62
C ALA A 621 10.60 5.85 13.44
N THR A 622 10.23 6.32 12.26
CA THR A 622 10.94 6.16 10.98
C THR A 622 11.21 7.53 10.36
N PHE A 623 12.32 7.67 9.64
CA PHE A 623 12.72 8.96 9.08
C PHE A 623 11.80 9.39 7.92
N GLU A 624 11.66 8.56 6.90
CA GLU A 624 10.75 8.82 5.78
C GLU A 624 9.97 7.52 5.49
N PRO A 625 8.63 7.55 5.50
CA PRO A 625 7.72 8.69 5.33
C PRO A 625 7.12 9.23 6.65
N PHE A 626 7.94 9.53 7.66
CA PHE A 626 7.52 10.15 8.93
C PHE A 626 6.46 9.37 9.73
N GLU A 627 6.57 8.04 9.82
CA GLU A 627 5.70 7.24 10.71
C GLU A 627 6.23 7.27 12.14
N THR A 628 5.43 7.82 13.07
CA THR A 628 5.61 7.75 14.52
C THR A 628 4.48 6.91 15.12
N LYS A 629 4.81 6.00 16.03
CA LYS A 629 3.88 5.21 16.85
C LYS A 629 4.26 5.28 18.31
N TRP A 630 3.28 5.35 19.18
CA TRP A 630 3.49 5.39 20.62
C TRP A 630 3.02 4.08 21.25
N HIS A 631 3.88 3.44 22.03
CA HIS A 631 3.55 2.25 22.80
C HIS A 631 3.51 2.65 24.27
N ILE A 632 2.30 2.80 24.83
CA ILE A 632 2.09 3.28 26.20
C ILE A 632 1.99 2.14 27.22
N ASN A 633 2.16 2.48 28.50
CA ASN A 633 2.00 1.57 29.64
C ASN A 633 2.77 0.24 29.45
N VAL A 634 4.04 0.32 29.00
CA VAL A 634 4.81 -0.88 28.61
C VAL A 634 5.27 -1.73 29.79
N ALA A 635 5.21 -1.20 31.02
CA ALA A 635 5.47 -1.95 32.23
C ALA A 635 4.41 -3.04 32.45
N GLN A 636 3.13 -2.72 32.23
CA GLN A 636 2.03 -3.68 32.31
C GLN A 636 1.90 -4.50 31.03
N ASN A 637 1.97 -3.84 29.87
CA ASN A 637 1.99 -4.48 28.55
C ASN A 637 3.37 -5.11 28.28
N LYS A 638 3.63 -6.25 28.93
CA LYS A 638 4.89 -7.05 28.86
C LYS A 638 5.35 -7.40 27.43
N LYS A 639 4.51 -7.19 26.42
CA LYS A 639 4.80 -7.46 25.01
C LYS A 639 4.32 -6.30 24.16
N VAL A 640 5.18 -5.84 23.26
CA VAL A 640 4.88 -4.82 22.26
C VAL A 640 5.31 -5.36 20.89
N ASP A 641 4.43 -5.26 19.90
CA ASP A 641 4.76 -5.58 18.51
C ASP A 641 5.18 -4.31 17.77
N ILE A 642 6.25 -4.41 16.98
CA ILE A 642 6.87 -3.33 16.23
C ILE A 642 6.69 -3.64 14.75
N SER A 643 5.90 -2.82 14.07
CA SER A 643 5.64 -2.87 12.63
C SER A 643 5.82 -1.47 12.03
N MET A 644 6.32 -1.36 10.79
CA MET A 644 6.62 -0.07 10.19
C MET A 644 6.39 -0.04 8.68
N HIS A 645 6.16 1.16 8.14
CA HIS A 645 6.06 1.49 6.73
C HIS A 645 7.29 2.29 6.32
N ASN A 646 8.36 1.59 5.96
CA ASN A 646 9.66 2.18 5.60
C ASN A 646 10.03 1.74 4.18
N VAL A 647 11.00 0.84 4.01
CA VAL A 647 11.32 0.33 2.67
C VAL A 647 10.37 -0.79 2.29
N SER A 648 9.54 -0.52 1.28
CA SER A 648 8.49 -1.41 0.81
C SER A 648 8.68 -1.88 -0.63
N PRO A 649 8.17 -3.07 -0.98
CA PRO A 649 8.26 -3.57 -2.35
C PRO A 649 7.60 -2.63 -3.37
N TYR A 650 8.25 -2.47 -4.53
CA TYR A 650 7.77 -1.66 -5.67
C TYR A 650 7.67 -0.14 -5.44
N ILE A 651 8.11 0.34 -4.27
CA ILE A 651 8.12 1.76 -3.94
C ILE A 651 9.51 2.35 -4.22
N PRO A 652 9.58 3.54 -4.85
CA PRO A 652 10.83 4.26 -5.06
C PRO A 652 11.45 4.65 -3.71
N ILE A 653 12.77 4.59 -3.64
CA ILE A 653 13.51 4.99 -2.44
C ILE A 653 14.62 5.96 -2.84
N ASP A 654 14.81 6.99 -2.03
CA ASP A 654 16.03 7.79 -2.00
C ASP A 654 17.11 7.03 -1.19
N GLU A 655 18.21 6.68 -1.86
CA GLU A 655 19.34 5.95 -1.26
C GLU A 655 20.25 6.84 -0.38
N THR A 656 20.14 8.17 -0.48
CA THR A 656 20.96 9.11 0.30
C THR A 656 20.45 9.30 1.72
N GLN A 657 19.14 9.11 1.93
CA GLN A 657 18.50 9.31 3.22
C GLN A 657 18.60 8.09 4.13
N SER A 658 18.68 8.36 5.43
CA SER A 658 18.69 7.31 6.46
C SER A 658 17.34 6.60 6.53
N ARG A 659 17.35 5.27 6.68
CA ARG A 659 16.15 4.42 6.79
C ARG A 659 16.09 3.68 8.12
N HIS A 660 16.75 4.17 9.17
CA HIS A 660 16.79 3.46 10.43
C HIS A 660 15.42 3.40 11.12
N LEU A 661 15.17 2.31 11.84
CA LEU A 661 14.15 2.29 12.88
C LEU A 661 14.73 2.95 14.13
N SER A 662 14.05 3.97 14.65
CA SER A 662 14.38 4.56 15.95
C SER A 662 13.38 4.12 17.02
N LEU A 663 13.87 3.67 18.16
CA LEU A 663 13.08 3.39 19.35
C LEU A 663 13.57 4.28 20.49
N ASN A 664 12.78 5.27 20.87
CA ASN A 664 13.02 6.12 22.03
C ASN A 664 12.16 5.64 23.19
N ILE A 665 12.79 5.22 24.28
CA ILE A 665 12.10 4.81 25.51
C ILE A 665 12.21 5.92 26.55
N ILE A 666 11.08 6.18 27.20
CA ILE A 666 10.93 7.22 28.22
C ILE A 666 10.55 6.50 29.51
N VAL A 667 11.42 6.59 30.51
CA VAL A 667 11.35 5.83 31.76
C VAL A 667 11.22 6.79 32.93
N PRO A 668 10.24 6.59 33.84
CA PRO A 668 10.14 7.40 35.05
C PRO A 668 11.34 7.14 35.98
N PRO A 669 11.63 8.05 36.93
CA PRO A 669 12.56 7.78 38.02
C PRO A 669 12.22 6.48 38.76
N ASN A 670 13.22 5.82 39.35
CA ASN A 670 13.06 4.63 40.21
C ASN A 670 12.53 3.35 39.50
N MET A 671 12.75 3.22 38.19
CA MET A 671 12.33 2.03 37.44
C MET A 671 13.40 1.47 36.52
N ASP A 672 13.82 0.22 36.74
CA ASP A 672 14.74 -0.45 35.84
C ASP A 672 13.99 -1.25 34.77
N ILE A 673 14.33 -1.04 33.49
CA ILE A 673 13.69 -1.73 32.37
C ILE A 673 14.72 -2.52 31.57
N SER A 674 14.41 -3.79 31.31
CA SER A 674 15.12 -4.59 30.32
C SER A 674 14.19 -5.07 29.21
N LEU A 675 14.66 -4.97 27.98
CA LEU A 675 13.92 -5.27 26.78
C LEU A 675 14.56 -6.41 26.02
N LYS A 676 13.74 -7.29 25.44
CA LYS A 676 14.18 -8.40 24.58
C LYS A 676 13.51 -8.30 23.21
N LEU A 677 14.29 -7.99 22.18
CA LEU A 677 13.85 -7.86 20.80
C LEU A 677 14.04 -9.18 20.02
N LYS A 678 13.02 -9.61 19.28
CA LYS A 678 13.03 -10.79 18.38
C LYS A 678 12.13 -10.55 17.16
N VAL A 679 12.37 -11.24 16.05
CA VAL A 679 11.43 -11.27 14.91
C VAL A 679 10.11 -11.95 15.30
N ASN A 680 8.98 -11.31 14.95
CA ASN A 680 7.63 -11.86 15.10
C ASN A 680 7.20 -12.52 13.78
N VAL A 681 7.30 -13.85 13.71
CA VAL A 681 7.04 -14.62 12.48
C VAL A 681 5.56 -14.58 12.09
N PHE A 682 4.63 -14.63 13.06
CA PHE A 682 3.19 -14.69 12.76
C PHE A 682 2.67 -13.38 12.20
N LEU A 683 3.06 -12.25 12.80
CA LEU A 683 2.69 -10.93 12.30
C LEU A 683 3.39 -10.64 10.95
N THR A 684 4.64 -11.10 10.76
CA THR A 684 5.34 -11.06 9.47
C THR A 684 4.56 -11.79 8.37
N LEU A 685 3.96 -12.96 8.66
CA LEU A 685 3.10 -13.67 7.70
C LEU A 685 1.82 -12.90 7.37
N LYS A 686 1.14 -12.32 8.38
CA LYS A 686 -0.05 -11.49 8.18
C LYS A 686 0.22 -10.34 7.19
N LEU A 687 1.37 -9.68 7.30
CA LEU A 687 1.76 -8.55 6.46
C LEU A 687 1.95 -8.88 4.97
N LEU A 688 2.03 -10.15 4.57
CA LEU A 688 2.31 -10.53 3.18
C LEU A 688 1.07 -10.48 2.27
N PHE A 689 -0.12 -10.73 2.81
CA PHE A 689 -1.32 -10.98 1.99
C PHE A 689 -1.69 -9.78 1.11
N ILE A 690 -1.88 -8.61 1.71
CA ILE A 690 -2.31 -7.39 1.00
C ILE A 690 -1.25 -6.94 -0.03
N ARG A 691 0.05 -7.00 0.33
CA ARG A 691 1.16 -6.54 -0.51
C ARG A 691 1.46 -7.42 -1.73
N TYR A 692 1.15 -8.72 -1.65
CA TYR A 692 1.48 -9.68 -2.71
C TYR A 692 0.26 -10.37 -3.36
N ARG A 693 -0.95 -9.84 -3.17
CA ARG A 693 -2.17 -10.41 -3.81
C ARG A 693 -2.06 -10.55 -5.34
N LEU A 694 -1.38 -9.60 -6.00
CA LEU A 694 -1.16 -9.63 -7.46
C LEU A 694 -0.12 -10.69 -7.88
N ALA A 695 0.72 -11.18 -6.95
CA ALA A 695 1.66 -12.26 -7.23
C ALA A 695 0.95 -13.61 -7.42
N ILE A 696 -0.24 -13.80 -6.85
CA ILE A 696 -1.00 -15.06 -6.97
C ILE A 696 -1.31 -15.38 -8.45
N PRO A 697 -2.02 -14.53 -9.22
CA PRO A 697 -2.27 -14.80 -10.64
C PRO A 697 -0.98 -14.85 -11.48
N ALA A 698 0.03 -14.02 -11.16
CA ALA A 698 1.31 -14.05 -11.86
C ALA A 698 2.03 -15.40 -11.72
N PHE A 699 2.15 -15.94 -10.50
CA PHE A 699 2.80 -17.23 -10.26
C PHE A 699 2.00 -18.40 -10.85
N LEU A 700 0.66 -18.35 -10.84
CA LEU A 700 -0.16 -19.33 -11.54
C LEU A 700 0.20 -19.37 -13.05
N ALA A 701 0.34 -18.21 -13.69
CA ALA A 701 0.78 -18.12 -15.09
C ALA A 701 2.20 -18.69 -15.29
N VAL A 702 3.13 -18.44 -14.36
CA VAL A 702 4.50 -19.01 -14.39
C VAL A 702 4.46 -20.54 -14.45
N PHE A 703 3.74 -21.19 -13.55
CA PHE A 703 3.74 -22.65 -13.46
C PHE A 703 2.94 -23.31 -14.58
N VAL A 704 1.77 -22.76 -14.95
CA VAL A 704 0.96 -23.31 -16.05
C VAL A 704 1.73 -23.23 -17.38
N SER A 705 2.41 -22.12 -17.65
CA SER A 705 3.21 -21.97 -18.86
C SER A 705 4.42 -22.92 -18.89
N LEU A 706 5.13 -23.11 -17.76
CA LEU A 706 6.22 -24.10 -17.68
C LEU A 706 5.73 -25.53 -17.94
N VAL A 707 4.59 -25.91 -17.36
CA VAL A 707 4.00 -27.24 -17.54
C VAL A 707 3.59 -27.45 -19.00
N LEU A 708 2.91 -26.47 -19.62
CA LEU A 708 2.54 -26.54 -21.04
C LEU A 708 3.76 -26.63 -21.95
N GLY A 709 4.80 -25.81 -21.71
CA GLY A 709 6.05 -25.88 -22.46
C GLY A 709 6.71 -27.27 -22.38
N PHE A 710 6.68 -27.90 -21.20
CA PHE A 710 7.14 -29.27 -21.00
C PHE A 710 6.25 -30.30 -21.71
N GLN A 711 4.92 -30.18 -21.61
CA GLN A 711 3.95 -31.08 -22.26
C GLN A 711 4.12 -31.07 -23.78
N PHE A 712 4.28 -29.90 -24.41
CA PHE A 712 4.51 -29.82 -25.86
C PHE A 712 5.85 -30.42 -26.29
N ASN A 713 6.92 -30.19 -25.53
CA ASN A 713 8.22 -30.80 -25.80
C ASN A 713 8.18 -32.33 -25.62
N TYR A 714 7.43 -32.82 -24.63
CA TYR A 714 7.21 -34.26 -24.40
C TYR A 714 6.35 -34.89 -25.49
N TYR A 715 5.28 -34.20 -25.91
CA TYR A 715 4.38 -34.62 -26.98
C TYR A 715 5.13 -34.79 -28.30
N ARG A 716 6.03 -33.85 -28.64
CA ARG A 716 6.90 -34.00 -29.82
C ARG A 716 7.70 -35.31 -29.81
N LYS A 717 8.29 -35.67 -28.67
CA LYS A 717 9.21 -36.80 -28.57
C LYS A 717 8.50 -38.16 -28.49
N SER A 718 7.32 -38.20 -27.86
CA SER A 718 6.63 -39.45 -27.50
C SER A 718 5.32 -39.68 -28.25
N ALA A 719 4.83 -38.67 -28.97
CA ALA A 719 3.46 -38.59 -29.51
C ALA A 719 2.36 -38.82 -28.43
N ASN A 720 2.71 -38.69 -27.15
CA ASN A 720 1.81 -38.82 -26.02
C ASN A 720 1.74 -37.47 -25.29
N PHE A 721 0.55 -36.89 -25.21
CA PHE A 721 0.32 -35.66 -24.47
C PHE A 721 -0.05 -36.05 -23.04
N ILE A 722 0.95 -36.00 -22.17
CA ILE A 722 0.85 -36.37 -20.76
C ILE A 722 -0.12 -35.47 -20.00
N SER A 723 -0.78 -36.00 -18.96
CA SER A 723 -1.68 -35.22 -18.11
C SER A 723 -0.96 -34.06 -17.41
N PHE A 724 -1.70 -33.00 -17.09
CA PHE A 724 -1.13 -31.84 -16.39
C PHE A 724 -0.53 -32.21 -15.01
N PRO A 725 -1.23 -32.98 -14.14
CA PRO A 725 -0.66 -33.44 -12.87
C PRO A 725 0.62 -34.27 -13.03
N ASP A 726 0.67 -35.19 -13.99
CA ASP A 726 1.85 -36.04 -14.19
C ASP A 726 3.04 -35.25 -14.75
N ALA A 727 2.78 -34.27 -15.63
CA ALA A 727 3.80 -33.35 -16.13
C ALA A 727 4.40 -32.52 -14.99
N LEU A 728 3.54 -31.92 -14.15
CA LEU A 728 3.96 -31.14 -13.00
C LEU A 728 4.72 -32.01 -11.98
N GLY A 729 4.26 -33.23 -11.71
CA GLY A 729 4.96 -34.18 -10.84
C GLY A 729 6.35 -34.58 -11.34
N LYS A 730 6.51 -34.79 -12.65
CA LYS A 730 7.82 -35.03 -13.27
C LYS A 730 8.73 -33.81 -13.15
N ILE A 731 8.23 -32.60 -13.40
CA ILE A 731 9.00 -31.36 -13.25
C ILE A 731 9.45 -31.18 -11.79
N LEU A 732 8.55 -31.35 -10.82
CA LEU A 732 8.85 -31.17 -9.40
C LEU A 732 9.87 -32.20 -8.88
N LYS A 733 9.77 -33.46 -9.30
CA LYS A 733 10.75 -34.48 -8.87
C LYS A 733 12.12 -34.25 -9.49
N SER A 734 12.19 -33.83 -10.75
CA SER A 734 13.46 -33.63 -11.45
C SER A 734 14.11 -32.28 -11.16
N TYR A 735 13.33 -31.22 -10.99
CA TYR A 735 13.81 -29.84 -10.91
C TYR A 735 13.28 -29.05 -9.71
N GLY A 736 12.42 -29.61 -8.85
CA GLY A 736 11.77 -28.86 -7.76
C GLY A 736 12.73 -28.16 -6.81
N VAL A 737 13.80 -28.83 -6.37
CA VAL A 737 14.83 -28.21 -5.51
C VAL A 737 15.53 -27.05 -6.24
N VAL A 738 15.85 -27.23 -7.53
CA VAL A 738 16.47 -26.18 -8.35
C VAL A 738 15.51 -25.00 -8.52
N MET A 739 14.21 -25.25 -8.74
CA MET A 739 13.20 -24.20 -8.82
C MET A 739 13.10 -23.40 -7.54
N LEU A 740 13.12 -24.03 -6.36
CA LEU A 740 13.12 -23.32 -5.08
C LEU A 740 14.37 -22.46 -4.89
N ILE A 741 15.56 -22.98 -5.26
CA ILE A 741 16.80 -22.20 -5.21
C ILE A 741 16.73 -21.01 -6.18
N VAL A 742 16.21 -21.19 -7.38
CA VAL A 742 16.02 -20.11 -8.35
C VAL A 742 15.08 -19.05 -7.78
N LEU A 743 13.89 -19.43 -7.31
CA LEU A 743 12.92 -18.50 -6.70
C LEU A 743 13.50 -17.73 -5.51
N PHE A 744 14.36 -18.36 -4.70
CA PHE A 744 15.08 -17.68 -3.62
C PHE A 744 16.11 -16.68 -4.15
N LEU A 745 16.94 -17.08 -5.13
CA LEU A 745 18.00 -16.24 -5.68
C LEU A 745 17.47 -15.14 -6.59
N MET A 746 16.24 -15.22 -7.08
CA MET A 746 15.65 -14.19 -7.95
C MET A 746 15.59 -12.83 -7.27
N SER A 747 15.29 -12.75 -5.97
CA SER A 747 15.25 -11.48 -5.23
C SER A 747 16.60 -10.75 -5.22
N PRO A 748 17.73 -11.34 -4.77
CA PRO A 748 19.02 -10.65 -4.83
C PRO A 748 19.52 -10.42 -6.27
N ILE A 749 19.16 -11.28 -7.24
CA ILE A 749 19.50 -11.08 -8.66
C ILE A 749 18.79 -9.84 -9.21
N THR A 750 17.48 -9.73 -8.98
CA THR A 750 16.65 -8.60 -9.46
C THR A 750 16.92 -7.31 -8.71
N ASN A 751 17.50 -7.36 -7.51
CA ASN A 751 17.93 -6.18 -6.77
C ASN A 751 19.28 -5.61 -7.26
N ASN A 752 20.00 -6.30 -8.15
CA ASN A 752 21.25 -5.80 -8.71
C ASN A 752 21.00 -4.74 -9.79
N LYS A 753 21.58 -3.54 -9.65
CA LYS A 753 21.38 -2.42 -10.58
C LYS A 753 21.72 -2.75 -12.04
N LEU A 754 22.76 -3.55 -12.31
CA LEU A 754 23.13 -3.93 -13.68
C LEU A 754 22.08 -4.87 -14.30
N VAL A 755 21.57 -5.82 -13.51
CA VAL A 755 20.48 -6.71 -13.94
C VAL A 755 19.20 -5.92 -14.19
N GLN A 756 18.88 -4.95 -13.33
CA GLN A 756 17.73 -4.07 -13.52
C GLN A 756 17.83 -3.23 -14.80
N LYS A 757 19.03 -2.73 -15.16
CA LYS A 757 19.25 -2.02 -16.44
C LYS A 757 19.01 -2.94 -17.64
N ILE A 758 19.47 -4.20 -17.57
CA ILE A 758 19.20 -5.21 -18.61
C ILE A 758 17.70 -5.49 -18.73
N PHE A 759 17.00 -5.72 -17.61
CA PHE A 759 15.56 -5.96 -17.63
C PHE A 759 14.78 -4.74 -18.14
N SER A 760 15.20 -3.53 -17.78
CA SER A 760 14.57 -2.30 -18.29
C SER A 760 14.73 -2.16 -19.80
N LEU A 761 15.85 -2.62 -20.38
CA LEU A 761 16.12 -2.54 -21.81
C LEU A 761 15.28 -3.54 -22.62
N ILE A 762 15.01 -4.71 -22.05
CA ILE A 762 14.26 -5.79 -22.71
C ILE A 762 12.78 -5.82 -22.28
N ASP A 763 12.31 -4.84 -21.50
CA ASP A 763 10.92 -4.75 -21.06
C ASP A 763 10.02 -4.51 -22.28
N PRO A 764 9.15 -5.47 -22.67
CA PRO A 764 8.28 -5.32 -23.82
C PRO A 764 7.15 -4.30 -23.60
N VAL A 765 6.84 -3.95 -22.35
CA VAL A 765 5.74 -3.04 -21.99
C VAL A 765 6.20 -1.59 -22.00
N GLY A 766 7.42 -1.32 -21.50
CA GLY A 766 8.03 0.01 -21.51
C GLY A 766 7.38 1.05 -20.59
N LEU A 767 6.51 0.62 -19.67
CA LEU A 767 5.84 1.50 -18.70
C LEU A 767 6.62 1.66 -17.39
N ASN A 768 7.45 0.68 -17.03
CA ASN A 768 8.27 0.75 -15.82
C ASN A 768 9.59 1.45 -16.12
N LYS A 769 9.88 2.55 -15.41
CA LYS A 769 11.11 3.33 -15.57
C LYS A 769 11.89 3.40 -14.25
N PRO A 770 12.60 2.31 -13.86
CA PRO A 770 13.26 2.21 -12.55
C PRO A 770 14.36 3.24 -12.30
N PHE A 771 14.96 3.80 -13.37
CA PHE A 771 16.06 4.76 -13.34
C PHE A 771 15.65 6.18 -13.75
N LEU A 772 14.35 6.50 -13.76
CA LEU A 772 13.87 7.82 -14.18
C LEU A 772 14.46 8.97 -13.34
N LEU A 773 14.68 8.73 -12.05
CA LEU A 773 15.17 9.72 -11.08
C LEU A 773 16.58 9.37 -10.57
N GLU A 774 17.40 8.73 -11.42
CA GLU A 774 18.78 8.33 -11.07
C GLU A 774 19.64 9.55 -10.68
N GLU A 775 19.39 10.72 -11.28
CA GLU A 775 20.06 12.00 -10.95
C GLU A 775 19.78 12.47 -9.51
N TYR A 776 18.59 12.16 -8.97
CA TYR A 776 18.20 12.48 -7.60
C TYR A 776 18.46 11.31 -6.63
N HIS A 777 19.23 10.29 -7.06
CA HIS A 777 19.50 9.08 -6.27
C HIS A 777 18.25 8.29 -5.85
N ILE A 778 17.13 8.45 -6.58
CA ILE A 778 15.89 7.73 -6.33
C ILE A 778 15.77 6.54 -7.30
N TYR A 779 15.56 5.34 -6.75
CA TYR A 779 15.48 4.10 -7.54
C TYR A 779 14.26 3.27 -7.17
N ASN A 780 13.59 2.70 -8.17
CA ASN A 780 12.47 1.77 -7.95
C ASN A 780 12.80 0.34 -8.42
N ASN A 781 12.40 -0.67 -7.64
CA ASN A 781 12.51 -2.08 -8.02
C ASN A 781 11.14 -2.66 -8.41
N TYR A 782 10.84 -2.64 -9.71
CA TYR A 782 9.58 -3.17 -10.26
C TYR A 782 9.58 -4.69 -10.50
N TYR A 783 10.73 -5.37 -10.36
CA TYR A 783 10.92 -6.73 -10.87
C TYR A 783 10.67 -7.81 -9.81
N TYR A 784 10.16 -8.96 -10.27
CA TYR A 784 9.83 -10.13 -9.46
C TYR A 784 8.90 -9.81 -8.29
N LEU A 785 9.44 -9.80 -7.06
CA LEU A 785 8.72 -9.48 -5.84
C LEU A 785 9.05 -8.08 -5.29
N GLY A 786 9.90 -7.29 -5.98
CA GLY A 786 10.32 -5.97 -5.49
C GLY A 786 11.12 -5.99 -4.18
N ILE A 787 11.57 -7.17 -3.73
CA ILE A 787 12.31 -7.37 -2.49
C ILE A 787 13.73 -6.83 -2.62
N ARG A 788 14.18 -6.06 -1.62
CA ARG A 788 15.52 -5.45 -1.59
C ARG A 788 16.50 -6.14 -0.64
N ASP A 789 16.04 -6.95 0.30
CA ASP A 789 16.88 -7.65 1.26
C ASP A 789 16.96 -9.16 0.99
N ILE A 790 18.11 -9.76 1.35
CA ILE A 790 18.30 -11.20 1.22
C ILE A 790 17.51 -12.00 2.27
N PHE A 791 17.16 -11.39 3.41
CA PHE A 791 16.48 -12.10 4.49
C PHE A 791 15.07 -12.51 4.10
N THR A 792 14.31 -11.67 3.41
CA THR A 792 12.94 -11.99 2.96
C THR A 792 12.86 -12.75 1.64
N SER A 793 14.00 -13.15 1.06
CA SER A 793 14.05 -13.91 -0.20
C SER A 793 13.35 -15.28 -0.13
N TRP A 794 13.05 -15.80 1.07
CA TRP A 794 12.25 -17.02 1.27
C TRP A 794 10.78 -16.88 0.82
N ILE A 795 10.28 -15.66 0.64
CA ILE A 795 8.91 -15.39 0.17
C ILE A 795 8.71 -15.97 -1.25
N GLY A 796 9.72 -15.92 -2.11
CA GLY A 796 9.66 -16.49 -3.46
C GLY A 796 9.36 -17.99 -3.47
N PRO A 797 10.18 -18.82 -2.79
CA PRO A 797 9.90 -20.24 -2.56
C PRO A 797 8.54 -20.51 -1.91
N LEU A 798 8.12 -19.69 -0.93
CA LEU A 798 6.81 -19.81 -0.29
C LEU A 798 5.69 -19.74 -1.34
N PHE A 799 5.67 -18.68 -2.16
CA PHE A 799 4.66 -18.52 -3.22
C PHE A 799 4.75 -19.62 -4.28
N GLY A 800 5.95 -20.10 -4.61
CA GLY A 800 6.12 -21.25 -5.50
C GLY A 800 5.42 -22.51 -5.00
N VAL A 801 5.59 -22.85 -3.72
CA VAL A 801 4.95 -24.04 -3.11
C VAL A 801 3.43 -23.84 -2.97
N MET A 802 2.98 -22.65 -2.55
CA MET A 802 1.55 -22.31 -2.51
C MET A 802 0.89 -22.44 -3.89
N THR A 803 1.58 -22.02 -4.95
CA THR A 803 1.09 -22.11 -6.34
C THR A 803 0.89 -23.55 -6.77
N VAL A 804 1.80 -24.47 -6.42
CA VAL A 804 1.61 -25.91 -6.68
C VAL A 804 0.35 -26.42 -5.98
N GLY A 805 0.13 -26.02 -4.73
CA GLY A 805 -1.10 -26.34 -4.00
C GLY A 805 -2.36 -25.80 -4.68
N ALA A 806 -2.35 -24.54 -5.14
CA ALA A 806 -3.46 -23.92 -5.84
C ALA A 806 -3.77 -24.56 -7.20
N LEU A 807 -2.73 -25.00 -7.95
CA LEU A 807 -2.94 -25.73 -9.19
C LEU A 807 -3.50 -27.14 -8.94
N PHE A 808 -3.08 -27.80 -7.86
CA PHE A 808 -3.66 -29.08 -7.46
C PHE A 808 -5.15 -28.94 -7.11
N THR A 809 -5.53 -27.92 -6.32
CA THR A 809 -6.94 -27.68 -5.98
C THR A 809 -7.76 -27.34 -7.24
N LEU A 810 -7.23 -26.52 -8.15
CA LEU A 810 -7.89 -26.21 -9.42
C LEU A 810 -8.09 -27.44 -10.29
N CYS A 811 -7.08 -28.32 -10.40
CA CYS A 811 -7.23 -29.59 -11.13
C CYS A 811 -8.32 -30.48 -10.50
N LYS A 812 -8.33 -30.60 -9.16
CA LYS A 812 -9.35 -31.38 -8.45
C LYS A 812 -10.75 -30.80 -8.57
N LEU A 813 -10.87 -29.47 -8.64
CA LEU A 813 -12.14 -28.79 -8.91
C LEU A 813 -12.65 -29.13 -10.31
N ILE A 814 -11.78 -29.14 -11.32
CA ILE A 814 -12.14 -29.55 -12.69
C ILE A 814 -12.58 -31.02 -12.71
N ASP A 815 -11.84 -31.92 -12.05
CA ASP A 815 -12.21 -33.34 -11.92
C ASP A 815 -13.60 -33.49 -11.26
N PHE A 816 -13.87 -32.71 -10.21
CA PHE A 816 -15.14 -32.73 -9.49
C PHE A 816 -16.31 -32.21 -10.33
N VAL A 817 -16.12 -31.12 -11.09
CA VAL A 817 -17.13 -30.59 -12.01
C VAL A 817 -17.44 -31.60 -13.11
N ALA A 818 -16.40 -32.23 -13.69
CA ALA A 818 -16.58 -33.29 -14.69
C ALA A 818 -17.38 -34.48 -14.12
N TYR A 819 -17.09 -34.88 -12.88
CA TYR A 819 -17.83 -35.93 -12.18
C TYR A 819 -19.31 -35.57 -11.97
N LEU A 820 -19.61 -34.36 -11.48
CA LEU A 820 -20.99 -33.89 -11.27
C LEU A 820 -21.79 -33.89 -12.58
N ILE A 821 -21.19 -33.43 -13.67
CA ILE A 821 -21.86 -33.41 -14.97
C ILE A 821 -22.11 -34.83 -15.49
N GLY A 822 -21.15 -35.75 -15.28
CA GLY A 822 -21.34 -37.16 -15.60
C GLY A 822 -22.50 -37.80 -14.83
N GLN A 823 -22.69 -37.44 -13.55
CA GLN A 823 -23.82 -37.89 -12.74
C GLN A 823 -25.16 -37.30 -13.24
N LEU A 824 -25.19 -36.00 -13.52
CA LEU A 824 -26.38 -35.33 -14.06
C LEU A 824 -26.80 -35.92 -15.42
N SER A 825 -25.83 -36.22 -16.29
CA SER A 825 -26.13 -36.83 -17.59
C SER A 825 -26.68 -38.25 -17.46
N GLU A 826 -26.19 -39.04 -16.51
CA GLU A 826 -26.74 -40.37 -16.23
C GLU A 826 -28.16 -40.29 -15.66
N TYR A 827 -28.44 -39.30 -14.81
CA TYR A 827 -29.79 -39.06 -14.28
C TYR A 827 -30.78 -38.67 -15.39
N ILE A 828 -30.42 -37.72 -16.26
CA ILE A 828 -31.24 -37.30 -17.39
C ILE A 828 -31.46 -38.46 -18.37
N TYR A 829 -30.43 -39.25 -18.67
CA TYR A 829 -30.52 -40.37 -19.61
C TYR A 829 -31.37 -41.53 -19.06
N LYS A 830 -31.43 -41.69 -17.74
CA LYS A 830 -32.27 -42.72 -17.09
C LYS A 830 -33.77 -42.38 -17.16
N ASP A 831 -34.13 -41.12 -17.38
CA ASP A 831 -35.50 -40.64 -17.51
C ASP A 831 -36.02 -40.69 -18.97
N THR A 832 -35.12 -40.62 -19.95
CA THR A 832 -35.43 -40.85 -21.37
C THR A 832 -35.32 -42.33 -21.75
N ASN A 833 -36.45 -43.05 -21.74
CA ASN A 833 -36.58 -44.48 -22.09
C ASN A 833 -36.32 -44.83 -23.58
N GLU A 834 -35.70 -43.97 -24.37
CA GLU A 834 -35.37 -44.27 -25.77
C GLU A 834 -33.97 -44.87 -25.91
N LYS A 835 -33.94 -46.15 -26.34
CA LYS A 835 -32.74 -46.86 -26.80
C LYS A 835 -32.28 -46.29 -28.15
N GLU A 836 -31.88 -45.02 -28.21
CA GLU A 836 -31.07 -44.55 -29.33
C GLU A 836 -29.62 -45.00 -29.14
N THR A 837 -28.98 -45.33 -30.26
CA THR A 837 -27.62 -45.87 -30.35
C THR A 837 -26.64 -45.02 -29.56
N LEU A 838 -25.96 -45.64 -28.57
CA LEU A 838 -24.78 -45.08 -27.91
C LEU A 838 -23.86 -44.44 -28.96
N PRO A 839 -23.42 -43.19 -28.78
CA PRO A 839 -22.53 -42.53 -29.73
C PRO A 839 -21.21 -43.31 -29.79
N THR A 840 -21.06 -44.11 -30.84
CA THR A 840 -19.79 -44.80 -31.11
C THR A 840 -18.80 -43.75 -31.59
N TRP A 841 -17.61 -43.69 -30.98
CA TRP A 841 -16.51 -42.86 -31.46
C TRP A 841 -15.95 -43.51 -32.74
N SER A 842 -16.73 -43.45 -33.82
CA SER A 842 -16.31 -43.90 -35.13
C SER A 842 -15.24 -42.93 -35.60
N GLY A 843 -14.03 -43.43 -35.86
CA GLY A 843 -12.91 -42.64 -36.37
C GLY A 843 -13.17 -41.96 -37.74
N ARG A 844 -14.40 -42.02 -38.26
CA ARG A 844 -14.85 -41.42 -39.53
C ARG A 844 -15.71 -40.17 -39.37
N ASP A 845 -16.18 -39.81 -38.18
CA ASP A 845 -17.11 -38.65 -38.00
C ASP A 845 -16.42 -37.33 -37.61
N ILE A 846 -15.21 -37.09 -38.12
CA ILE A 846 -14.54 -35.79 -37.96
C ILE A 846 -14.69 -35.03 -39.27
N ASN A 847 -15.73 -34.22 -39.35
CA ASN A 847 -15.94 -33.27 -40.43
C ASN A 847 -14.65 -32.43 -40.60
N VAL A 848 -13.98 -32.56 -41.75
CA VAL A 848 -12.59 -32.11 -41.99
C VAL A 848 -12.46 -30.58 -41.98
N GLN A 849 -13.55 -29.86 -42.23
CA GLN A 849 -13.57 -28.41 -42.23
C GLN A 849 -13.37 -27.85 -40.81
N VAL A 850 -12.30 -27.05 -40.62
CA VAL A 850 -12.00 -26.30 -39.39
C VAL A 850 -13.19 -25.41 -39.00
N PHE A 851 -13.93 -24.92 -40.00
CA PHE A 851 -15.04 -23.99 -39.83
C PHE A 851 -16.33 -24.50 -40.48
N ASP A 852 -17.43 -24.50 -39.71
CA ASP A 852 -18.80 -24.67 -40.21
C ASP A 852 -19.41 -23.27 -40.43
N LYS A 853 -20.26 -23.09 -41.46
CA LYS A 853 -20.91 -21.80 -41.79
C LYS A 853 -21.56 -21.14 -40.58
N LYS A 854 -22.22 -21.92 -39.72
CA LYS A 854 -22.85 -21.41 -38.49
C LYS A 854 -21.84 -20.83 -37.49
N ARG A 855 -20.68 -21.46 -37.34
CA ARG A 855 -19.64 -21.04 -36.40
C ARG A 855 -18.81 -19.88 -36.92
N ILE A 856 -18.56 -19.83 -38.23
CA ILE A 856 -17.98 -18.63 -38.87
C ILE A 856 -18.89 -17.44 -38.61
N LEU A 857 -20.20 -17.60 -38.83
CA LEU A 857 -21.18 -16.55 -38.58
C LEU A 857 -21.18 -16.12 -37.11
N THR A 858 -21.16 -17.06 -36.15
CA THR A 858 -21.05 -16.72 -34.72
C THR A 858 -19.73 -16.00 -34.40
N CYS A 859 -18.59 -16.42 -34.95
CA CYS A 859 -17.32 -15.74 -34.73
C CYS A 859 -17.36 -14.32 -35.30
N ILE A 860 -17.85 -14.14 -36.53
CA ILE A 860 -18.02 -12.82 -37.14
C ILE A 860 -18.95 -11.95 -36.28
N MET A 861 -20.07 -12.49 -35.81
CA MET A 861 -21.00 -11.75 -34.94
C MET A 861 -20.34 -11.32 -33.62
N LEU A 862 -19.59 -12.21 -32.96
CA LEU A 862 -18.89 -11.86 -31.73
C LEU A 862 -17.80 -10.81 -31.97
N LEU A 863 -17.05 -10.91 -33.08
CA LEU A 863 -16.02 -9.92 -33.43
C LEU A 863 -16.62 -8.57 -33.80
N VAL A 864 -17.73 -8.55 -34.54
CA VAL A 864 -18.51 -7.34 -34.82
C VAL A 864 -19.00 -6.72 -33.51
N ALA A 865 -19.48 -7.53 -32.55
CA ALA A 865 -19.85 -7.02 -31.24
C ALA A 865 -18.66 -6.35 -30.52
N VAL A 866 -17.43 -6.87 -30.67
CA VAL A 866 -16.22 -6.24 -30.11
C VAL A 866 -15.91 -4.89 -30.73
N VAL A 867 -16.11 -4.74 -32.04
CA VAL A 867 -15.84 -3.47 -32.74
C VAL A 867 -16.78 -2.37 -32.27
N PHE A 868 -18.04 -2.70 -32.05
CA PHE A 868 -19.08 -1.69 -31.86
C PHE A 868 -19.47 -1.45 -30.40
N TYR A 869 -19.29 -2.44 -29.50
CA TYR A 869 -19.94 -2.34 -28.18
C TYR A 869 -19.20 -3.06 -27.05
N VAL A 870 -18.81 -4.32 -27.25
CA VAL A 870 -18.40 -5.22 -26.16
C VAL A 870 -16.88 -5.23 -25.99
N PRO A 871 -16.33 -5.11 -24.77
CA PRO A 871 -14.89 -5.27 -24.55
C PRO A 871 -14.45 -6.70 -24.88
N TYR A 872 -13.25 -6.86 -25.46
CA TYR A 872 -12.74 -8.18 -25.85
C TYR A 872 -12.67 -9.16 -24.67
N GLN A 873 -12.51 -8.66 -23.44
CA GLN A 873 -12.47 -9.43 -22.19
C GLN A 873 -13.78 -10.20 -21.97
N LEU A 874 -14.95 -9.64 -22.32
CA LEU A 874 -16.22 -10.36 -22.20
C LEU A 874 -16.30 -11.51 -23.20
N ILE A 875 -15.87 -11.29 -24.45
CA ILE A 875 -15.81 -12.35 -25.46
C ILE A 875 -14.79 -13.43 -25.07
N PHE A 876 -13.69 -13.03 -24.44
CA PHE A 876 -12.73 -13.95 -23.87
C PHE A 876 -13.36 -14.83 -22.77
N MET A 877 -14.13 -14.25 -21.83
CA MET A 877 -14.86 -15.02 -20.81
C MET A 877 -15.84 -16.03 -21.42
N ILE A 878 -16.59 -15.63 -22.46
CA ILE A 878 -17.46 -16.54 -23.22
C ILE A 878 -16.63 -17.69 -23.84
N THR A 879 -15.44 -17.37 -24.36
CA THR A 879 -14.53 -18.36 -24.95
C THR A 879 -14.01 -19.35 -23.91
N VAL A 880 -13.73 -18.92 -22.68
CA VAL A 880 -13.38 -19.82 -21.56
C VAL A 880 -14.54 -20.78 -21.23
N LEU A 881 -15.78 -20.29 -21.21
CA LEU A 881 -16.97 -21.12 -21.00
C LEU A 881 -17.16 -22.15 -22.13
N ILE A 882 -16.89 -21.78 -23.38
CA ILE A 882 -16.92 -22.70 -24.53
C ILE A 882 -15.84 -23.79 -24.39
N GLN A 883 -14.63 -23.42 -23.96
CA GLN A 883 -13.55 -24.37 -23.71
C GLN A 883 -13.90 -25.32 -22.55
N LEU A 884 -14.50 -24.82 -21.47
CA LEU A 884 -15.01 -25.64 -20.37
C LEU A 884 -16.06 -26.64 -20.87
N GLY A 885 -17.05 -26.18 -21.63
CA GLY A 885 -18.06 -27.06 -22.25
C GLY A 885 -17.45 -28.10 -23.19
N THR A 886 -16.36 -27.75 -23.89
CA THR A 886 -15.61 -28.69 -24.73
C THR A 886 -14.94 -29.78 -23.88
N CYS A 887 -14.26 -29.42 -22.78
CA CYS A 887 -13.66 -30.38 -21.85
C CYS A 887 -14.71 -31.35 -21.27
N VAL A 888 -15.85 -30.81 -20.83
CA VAL A 888 -16.98 -31.59 -20.32
C VAL A 888 -17.50 -32.58 -21.37
N ARG A 889 -17.68 -32.13 -22.62
CA ARG A 889 -18.15 -33.00 -23.71
C ARG A 889 -17.16 -34.13 -24.00
N ILE A 890 -15.85 -33.87 -23.95
CA ILE A 890 -14.83 -34.91 -24.14
C ILE A 890 -14.88 -35.93 -23.00
N ALA A 891 -14.97 -35.48 -21.75
CA ALA A 891 -15.07 -36.36 -20.58
C ALA A 891 -16.34 -37.23 -20.60
N TYR A 892 -17.47 -36.66 -21.04
CA TYR A 892 -18.70 -37.41 -21.25
C TYR A 892 -18.54 -38.51 -22.30
N LEU A 893 -17.95 -38.18 -23.45
CA LEU A 893 -17.70 -39.16 -24.52
C LEU A 893 -16.75 -40.28 -24.09
N GLU A 894 -15.76 -39.99 -23.25
CA GLU A 894 -14.88 -41.01 -22.68
C GLU A 894 -15.67 -42.02 -21.83
N LYS A 895 -16.51 -41.53 -20.90
CA LYS A 895 -17.29 -42.37 -19.97
C LYS A 895 -18.29 -43.28 -20.69
N HIS A 896 -18.93 -42.80 -21.75
CA HIS A 896 -19.97 -43.53 -22.50
C HIS A 896 -19.45 -44.30 -23.73
N SER A 897 -18.18 -44.13 -24.11
CA SER A 897 -17.60 -44.91 -25.21
C SER A 897 -17.38 -46.37 -24.80
N VAL A 898 -17.96 -47.31 -25.54
CA VAL A 898 -17.66 -48.73 -25.40
C VAL A 898 -16.19 -48.93 -25.79
N SER A 899 -15.38 -49.41 -24.84
CA SER A 899 -13.97 -49.75 -25.03
C SER A 899 -13.80 -50.76 -26.16
N THR A 900 -13.66 -50.27 -27.39
CA THR A 900 -13.07 -51.06 -28.47
C THR A 900 -11.59 -51.13 -28.14
N GLY A 901 -11.04 -52.34 -27.93
CA GLY A 901 -9.69 -52.59 -27.41
C GLY A 901 -8.52 -52.15 -28.30
N ASN A 902 -8.67 -51.06 -29.07
CA ASN A 902 -7.68 -50.53 -29.98
C ASN A 902 -6.85 -49.43 -29.27
N GLU A 903 -5.59 -49.73 -28.94
CA GLU A 903 -4.71 -48.84 -28.17
C GLU A 903 -4.50 -47.46 -28.81
N THR A 904 -4.55 -47.38 -30.15
CA THR A 904 -4.39 -46.14 -30.92
C THR A 904 -5.52 -45.13 -30.67
N ILE A 905 -6.75 -45.64 -30.55
CA ILE A 905 -7.96 -44.88 -30.28
C ILE A 905 -7.90 -44.33 -28.85
N ARG A 906 -7.57 -45.19 -27.87
CA ARG A 906 -7.41 -44.79 -26.46
C ARG A 906 -6.31 -43.74 -26.26
N LYS A 907 -5.16 -43.88 -26.94
CA LYS A 907 -4.06 -42.90 -26.89
C LYS A 907 -4.49 -41.53 -27.43
N ARG A 908 -5.25 -41.52 -28.53
CA ARG A 908 -5.78 -40.27 -29.12
C ARG A 908 -6.79 -39.59 -28.20
N GLN A 909 -7.67 -40.34 -27.53
CA GLN A 909 -8.62 -39.80 -26.55
C GLN A 909 -7.89 -39.16 -25.36
N SER A 910 -6.94 -39.89 -24.77
CA SER A 910 -6.17 -39.38 -23.63
C SER A 910 -5.40 -38.10 -23.99
N ASN A 911 -4.76 -38.06 -25.16
CA ASN A 911 -4.08 -36.86 -25.66
C ASN A 911 -5.03 -35.66 -25.76
N LEU A 912 -6.25 -35.89 -26.26
CA LEU A 912 -7.25 -34.85 -26.46
C LEU A 912 -7.76 -34.29 -25.13
N ILE A 913 -8.03 -35.15 -24.15
CA ILE A 913 -8.45 -34.75 -22.80
C ILE A 913 -7.35 -33.92 -22.14
N ASN A 914 -6.14 -34.46 -22.09
CA ASN A 914 -5.01 -33.83 -21.39
C ASN A 914 -4.67 -32.46 -22.01
N TYR A 915 -4.69 -32.34 -23.33
CA TYR A 915 -4.47 -31.06 -24.02
C TYR A 915 -5.55 -30.04 -23.69
N ASN A 916 -6.84 -30.39 -23.83
CA ASN A 916 -7.93 -29.45 -23.62
C ASN A 916 -8.05 -28.99 -22.16
N ILE A 917 -7.78 -29.87 -21.19
CA ILE A 917 -7.70 -29.49 -19.77
C ILE A 917 -6.53 -28.54 -19.52
N SER A 918 -5.36 -28.79 -20.11
CA SER A 918 -4.17 -27.94 -19.92
C SER A 918 -4.39 -26.54 -20.54
N ILE A 919 -5.06 -26.44 -21.69
CA ILE A 919 -5.47 -25.16 -22.26
C ILE A 919 -6.55 -24.48 -21.41
N LEU A 920 -7.54 -25.22 -20.91
CA LEU A 920 -8.55 -24.67 -19.99
C LEU A 920 -7.89 -24.05 -18.74
N LEU A 921 -6.90 -24.72 -18.15
CA LEU A 921 -6.15 -24.19 -17.01
C LEU A 921 -5.46 -22.85 -17.34
N LEU A 922 -4.81 -22.75 -18.51
CA LEU A 922 -4.20 -21.49 -18.96
C LEU A 922 -5.24 -20.38 -19.13
N LEU A 923 -6.35 -20.66 -19.81
CA LEU A 923 -7.41 -19.68 -20.04
C LEU A 923 -8.10 -19.26 -18.73
N THR A 924 -8.25 -20.17 -17.77
CA THR A 924 -8.79 -19.83 -16.44
C THR A 924 -7.88 -18.87 -15.68
N VAL A 925 -6.55 -19.03 -15.77
CA VAL A 925 -5.61 -18.08 -15.14
C VAL A 925 -5.76 -16.67 -15.74
N VAL A 926 -5.87 -16.58 -17.06
CA VAL A 926 -6.11 -15.28 -17.73
C VAL A 926 -7.51 -14.73 -17.41
N ALA A 927 -8.52 -15.58 -17.26
CA ALA A 927 -9.86 -15.17 -16.85
C ALA A 927 -9.87 -14.49 -15.47
N ILE A 928 -9.06 -14.95 -14.53
CA ILE A 928 -8.91 -14.29 -13.22
C ILE A 928 -8.38 -12.85 -13.39
N ILE A 929 -7.52 -12.60 -14.38
CA ILE A 929 -6.93 -11.28 -14.66
C ILE A 929 -7.96 -10.36 -15.35
N ASP A 930 -8.74 -10.88 -16.29
CA ASP A 930 -9.69 -10.09 -17.10
C ASP A 930 -11.05 -9.84 -16.44
N THR A 931 -11.45 -10.69 -15.49
CA THR A 931 -12.76 -10.62 -14.81
C THR A 931 -13.07 -9.22 -14.24
N PRO A 932 -12.15 -8.51 -13.55
CA PRO A 932 -12.45 -7.19 -12.99
C PRO A 932 -12.90 -6.18 -14.04
N ILE A 933 -12.32 -6.17 -15.25
CA ILE A 933 -12.72 -5.25 -16.33
C ILE A 933 -14.14 -5.56 -16.80
N VAL A 934 -14.50 -6.84 -16.87
CA VAL A 934 -15.87 -7.26 -17.22
C VAL A 934 -16.88 -6.78 -16.18
N VAL A 935 -16.52 -6.79 -14.89
CA VAL A 935 -17.38 -6.25 -13.83
C VAL A 935 -17.60 -4.74 -14.01
N VAL A 936 -16.56 -3.98 -14.35
CA VAL A 936 -16.69 -2.53 -14.66
C VAL A 936 -17.65 -2.30 -15.84
N PHE A 937 -17.49 -3.07 -16.91
CA PHE A 937 -18.37 -2.99 -18.08
C PHE A 937 -19.85 -3.24 -17.74
N LEU A 938 -20.12 -4.30 -16.98
CA LEU A 938 -21.50 -4.65 -16.59
C LEU A 938 -22.12 -3.60 -15.66
N HIS A 939 -21.31 -2.94 -14.85
CA HIS A 939 -21.75 -1.83 -14.00
C HIS A 939 -22.14 -0.59 -14.82
N ASP A 940 -21.29 -0.14 -15.74
CA ASP A 940 -21.58 0.98 -16.65
C ASP A 940 -22.88 0.73 -17.44
N LEU A 941 -23.07 -0.50 -17.93
CA LEU A 941 -24.29 -0.92 -18.62
C LEU A 941 -25.53 -0.81 -17.73
N ALA A 942 -25.42 -1.19 -16.45
CA ALA A 942 -26.53 -1.12 -15.50
C ALA A 942 -26.97 0.33 -15.22
N ILE A 943 -26.03 1.29 -15.25
CA ILE A 943 -26.29 2.73 -15.10
C ILE A 943 -26.76 3.37 -16.42
N ARG A 944 -26.90 2.58 -17.50
CA ARG A 944 -27.31 3.03 -18.84
C ARG A 944 -26.32 4.02 -19.47
N TRP A 945 -25.04 3.89 -19.14
CA TRP A 945 -23.98 4.64 -19.78
C TRP A 945 -23.39 3.84 -20.94
N GLU A 946 -23.44 4.39 -22.15
CA GLU A 946 -22.79 3.80 -23.32
C GLU A 946 -21.30 4.19 -23.33
N SER A 947 -20.48 3.51 -22.54
CA SER A 947 -19.04 3.70 -22.60
C SER A 947 -18.46 3.15 -23.90
N THR A 948 -17.86 4.03 -24.71
CA THR A 948 -17.02 3.62 -25.84
C THR A 948 -15.65 3.21 -25.28
N PHE A 949 -15.50 1.96 -24.87
CA PHE A 949 -14.23 1.36 -24.42
C PHE A 949 -13.20 1.24 -25.57
N ASN A 950 -12.79 2.37 -26.16
CA ASN A 950 -12.03 2.40 -27.41
C ASN A 950 -10.74 1.56 -27.37
N SER A 951 -10.04 1.51 -26.23
CA SER A 951 -8.84 0.67 -26.03
C SER A 951 -9.13 -0.83 -25.97
N HIS A 952 -10.35 -1.22 -25.54
CA HIS A 952 -10.78 -2.60 -25.35
C HIS A 952 -11.67 -3.12 -26.50
N HIS A 953 -11.99 -2.28 -27.48
CA HIS A 953 -12.61 -2.67 -28.75
C HIS A 953 -11.54 -3.14 -29.77
N ASN A 954 -10.66 -4.04 -29.32
CA ASN A 954 -9.55 -4.57 -30.11
C ASN A 954 -9.80 -6.04 -30.49
N ILE A 955 -10.26 -6.28 -31.72
CA ILE A 955 -10.48 -7.63 -32.26
C ILE A 955 -9.20 -8.49 -32.15
N PHE A 956 -8.03 -7.90 -32.44
CA PHE A 956 -6.78 -8.64 -32.47
C PHE A 956 -6.38 -9.17 -31.10
N ALA A 957 -6.92 -8.60 -30.02
CA ALA A 957 -6.66 -9.03 -28.65
C ALA A 957 -7.41 -10.33 -28.26
N VAL A 958 -8.40 -10.79 -29.04
CA VAL A 958 -9.18 -12.01 -28.74
C VAL A 958 -9.32 -12.97 -29.92
N LEU A 959 -9.15 -12.49 -31.15
CA LEU A 959 -9.32 -13.29 -32.37
C LEU A 959 -8.51 -14.61 -32.34
N PRO A 960 -7.19 -14.62 -32.09
CA PRO A 960 -6.42 -15.87 -32.01
C PRO A 960 -6.96 -16.90 -31.01
N ILE A 961 -7.37 -16.43 -29.81
CA ILE A 961 -7.94 -17.30 -28.77
C ILE A 961 -9.28 -17.88 -29.24
N LEU A 962 -10.15 -17.05 -29.81
CA LEU A 962 -11.45 -17.47 -30.36
C LEU A 962 -11.27 -18.53 -31.45
N LEU A 963 -10.34 -18.32 -32.38
CA LEU A 963 -10.03 -19.28 -33.45
C LEU A 963 -9.49 -20.60 -32.89
N LEU A 964 -8.60 -20.56 -31.89
CA LEU A 964 -8.10 -21.77 -31.25
C LEU A 964 -9.22 -22.56 -30.56
N VAL A 965 -10.05 -21.91 -29.73
CA VAL A 965 -11.13 -22.60 -29.00
C VAL A 965 -12.19 -23.16 -29.94
N THR A 966 -12.50 -22.45 -31.04
CA THR A 966 -13.41 -23.00 -32.06
C THR A 966 -12.84 -24.26 -32.71
N ALA A 967 -11.52 -24.32 -32.96
CA ALA A 967 -10.85 -25.52 -33.44
C ALA A 967 -10.82 -26.65 -32.38
N ASN A 968 -10.55 -26.33 -31.12
CA ASN A 968 -10.59 -27.27 -29.99
C ASN A 968 -11.97 -27.93 -29.84
N SER A 969 -13.05 -27.17 -30.05
CA SER A 969 -14.44 -27.67 -30.00
C SER A 969 -14.78 -28.71 -31.09
N LYS A 970 -13.90 -28.89 -32.09
CA LYS A 970 -13.93 -29.96 -33.10
C LYS A 970 -12.96 -31.10 -32.80
N PHE A 971 -12.44 -31.15 -31.57
CA PHE A 971 -11.52 -32.17 -31.10
C PHE A 971 -10.19 -32.22 -31.88
N LYS A 972 -9.72 -31.06 -32.34
CA LYS A 972 -8.41 -30.92 -33.00
C LYS A 972 -7.32 -30.62 -31.97
N ILE A 973 -6.13 -31.17 -32.21
CA ILE A 973 -4.92 -30.92 -31.42
C ILE A 973 -3.88 -30.34 -32.38
N PRO A 974 -3.16 -29.26 -32.01
CA PRO A 974 -2.10 -28.71 -32.84
C PRO A 974 -0.95 -29.70 -33.02
N THR A 975 -0.45 -29.80 -34.24
CA THR A 975 0.67 -30.67 -34.60
C THR A 975 1.68 -29.88 -35.41
N PHE A 976 2.92 -29.84 -34.92
CA PHE A 976 4.00 -29.13 -35.58
C PHE A 976 4.89 -30.14 -36.30
N SER A 977 4.84 -30.16 -37.63
CA SER A 977 5.65 -31.04 -38.47
C SER A 977 7.10 -30.56 -38.60
N GLY A 978 7.35 -29.25 -38.45
CA GLY A 978 8.68 -28.64 -38.47
C GLY A 978 9.41 -28.70 -37.12
N PHE A 979 10.71 -28.98 -37.16
CA PHE A 979 11.58 -28.88 -35.98
C PHE A 979 11.51 -27.47 -35.37
N VAL A 980 11.58 -26.43 -36.21
CA VAL A 980 11.57 -25.01 -35.81
C VAL A 980 10.28 -24.64 -35.06
N ASP A 981 9.12 -25.00 -35.58
CA ASP A 981 7.81 -24.62 -35.01
C ASP A 981 7.60 -25.17 -33.60
N SER A 982 8.13 -26.37 -33.32
CA SER A 982 8.07 -26.95 -31.98
C SER A 982 9.01 -26.25 -30.99
N TYR A 983 10.16 -25.73 -31.42
CA TYR A 983 11.02 -24.93 -30.54
C TYR A 983 10.42 -23.55 -30.30
N ILE A 984 9.73 -22.98 -31.29
CA ILE A 984 9.02 -21.71 -31.15
C ILE A 984 7.94 -21.84 -30.07
N ILE A 985 7.06 -22.85 -30.12
CA ILE A 985 6.00 -22.98 -29.10
C ILE A 985 6.56 -23.20 -27.70
N THR A 986 7.58 -24.05 -27.53
CA THR A 986 8.24 -24.24 -26.23
C THR A 986 8.93 -22.94 -25.77
N GLY A 987 9.55 -22.19 -26.69
CA GLY A 987 10.16 -20.89 -26.42
C GLY A 987 9.15 -19.83 -25.99
N LEU A 988 7.98 -19.78 -26.62
CA LEU A 988 6.90 -18.86 -26.26
C LEU A 988 6.35 -19.14 -24.86
N PHE A 989 6.14 -20.41 -24.50
CA PHE A 989 5.74 -20.78 -23.13
C PHE A 989 6.82 -20.46 -22.09
N PHE A 990 8.10 -20.69 -22.42
CA PHE A 990 9.21 -20.29 -21.55
C PHE A 990 9.28 -18.77 -21.39
N TYR A 991 9.06 -18.00 -22.47
CA TYR A 991 9.00 -16.55 -22.44
C TYR A 991 7.81 -16.05 -21.60
N LEU A 992 6.62 -16.65 -21.73
CA LEU A 992 5.49 -16.34 -20.86
C LEU A 992 5.84 -16.59 -19.39
N SER A 993 6.51 -17.69 -19.08
CA SER A 993 6.98 -17.98 -17.72
C SER A 993 7.98 -16.95 -17.20
N PHE A 994 8.98 -16.60 -18.02
CA PHE A 994 9.96 -15.57 -17.70
C PHE A 994 9.30 -14.21 -17.48
N PHE A 995 8.42 -13.77 -18.40
CA PHE A 995 7.70 -12.52 -18.28
C PHE A 995 6.84 -12.48 -17.02
N SER A 996 6.07 -13.54 -16.77
CA SER A 996 5.20 -13.63 -15.60
C SER A 996 5.99 -13.64 -14.29
N THR A 997 7.21 -14.18 -14.30
CA THR A 997 8.12 -14.15 -13.14
C THR A 997 8.68 -12.75 -12.92
N ILE A 998 9.21 -12.09 -13.96
CA ILE A 998 9.97 -10.84 -13.80
C ILE A 998 9.06 -9.61 -13.77
N TYR A 999 8.10 -9.53 -14.69
CA TYR A 999 7.26 -8.34 -14.90
C TYR A 999 5.80 -8.55 -14.49
N GLY A 1000 5.38 -9.81 -14.35
CA GLY A 1000 3.97 -10.19 -14.23
C GLY A 1000 3.23 -9.51 -13.08
N VAL A 1001 3.86 -9.36 -11.90
CA VAL A 1001 3.20 -8.79 -10.71
C VAL A 1001 2.79 -7.32 -10.91
N ARG A 1002 3.57 -6.55 -11.68
CA ARG A 1002 3.32 -5.13 -11.96
C ARG A 1002 2.72 -4.86 -13.34
N ASN A 1003 2.59 -5.89 -14.19
CA ASN A 1003 2.05 -5.79 -15.55
C ASN A 1003 1.12 -6.96 -15.89
N LEU A 1004 0.19 -7.29 -14.99
CA LEU A 1004 -0.70 -8.46 -15.14
C LEU A 1004 -1.49 -8.44 -16.46
N PHE A 1005 -1.99 -7.27 -16.89
CA PHE A 1005 -2.74 -7.13 -18.14
C PHE A 1005 -2.01 -7.68 -19.38
N TRP A 1006 -0.68 -7.62 -19.40
CA TRP A 1006 0.12 -8.06 -20.56
C TRP A 1006 0.16 -9.58 -20.72
N ILE A 1007 -0.13 -10.34 -19.65
CA ILE A 1007 -0.22 -11.80 -19.68
C ILE A 1007 -1.28 -12.26 -20.69
N HIS A 1008 -2.42 -11.55 -20.76
CA HIS A 1008 -3.47 -11.82 -21.75
C HIS A 1008 -2.93 -11.73 -23.19
N HIS A 1009 -2.23 -10.65 -23.52
CA HIS A 1009 -1.68 -10.43 -24.85
C HIS A 1009 -0.65 -11.50 -25.24
N LEU A 1010 0.21 -11.92 -24.31
CA LEU A 1010 1.16 -13.01 -24.54
C LEU A 1010 0.46 -14.36 -24.77
N VAL A 1011 -0.58 -14.68 -23.99
CA VAL A 1011 -1.39 -15.88 -24.19
C VAL A 1011 -2.11 -15.83 -25.53
N ASN A 1012 -2.62 -14.66 -25.93
CA ASN A 1012 -3.26 -14.48 -27.23
C ASN A 1012 -2.29 -14.75 -28.40
N ILE A 1013 -1.03 -14.28 -28.31
CA ILE A 1013 0.02 -14.58 -29.30
C ILE A 1013 0.30 -16.09 -29.35
N ILE A 1014 0.43 -16.75 -28.19
CA ILE A 1014 0.61 -18.20 -28.10
C ILE A 1014 -0.57 -18.95 -28.74
N CYS A 1015 -1.80 -18.52 -28.47
CA CYS A 1015 -3.00 -19.11 -29.07
C CYS A 1015 -3.01 -18.98 -30.60
N GLY A 1016 -2.50 -17.87 -31.14
CA GLY A 1016 -2.29 -17.70 -32.59
C GLY A 1016 -1.34 -18.74 -33.17
N TRP A 1017 -0.21 -19.00 -32.50
CA TRP A 1017 0.74 -20.02 -32.93
C TRP A 1017 0.18 -21.45 -32.81
N LEU A 1018 -0.57 -21.73 -31.73
CA LEU A 1018 -1.27 -23.01 -31.58
C LEU A 1018 -2.31 -23.20 -32.68
N PHE A 1019 -3.08 -22.17 -33.03
CA PHE A 1019 -4.05 -22.24 -34.11
C PHE A 1019 -3.39 -22.48 -35.47
N TYR A 1020 -2.25 -21.83 -35.75
CA TYR A 1020 -1.44 -22.11 -36.94
C TYR A 1020 -1.08 -23.60 -37.05
N GLY A 1021 -0.63 -24.22 -35.95
CA GLY A 1021 -0.33 -25.66 -35.91
C GLY A 1021 -1.53 -26.59 -36.09
N VAL A 1022 -2.77 -26.10 -35.92
CA VAL A 1022 -3.99 -26.85 -36.28
C VAL A 1022 -4.30 -26.72 -37.78
N PHE A 1023 -4.00 -25.55 -38.37
CA PHE A 1023 -4.32 -25.26 -39.77
C PHE A 1023 -3.35 -25.90 -40.76
N THR A 1024 -2.05 -25.93 -40.46
CA THR A 1024 -1.02 -26.49 -41.35
C THR A 1024 -1.05 -28.00 -41.51
N ASN A 1025 -1.93 -28.69 -40.77
CA ASN A 1025 -2.10 -30.14 -40.82
C ASN A 1025 -3.41 -30.56 -41.53
N GLN A 1026 -3.93 -29.71 -42.43
CA GLN A 1026 -5.01 -30.05 -43.35
C GLN A 1026 -4.52 -30.73 -44.63
#